data_AF-A0AAY5KBZ1-F1
#
_entry.id   AF-A0AAY5KBZ1-F1
#
_cell.length_a   1.000
_cell.length_b   1.000
_cell.length_c   1.000
_cell.angle_alpha   90.00
_cell.angle_beta   90.00
_cell.angle_gamma   90.00
#
_symmetry.space_group_name_H-M   'P 1'
#
loop_
_entity.id
_entity.type
_entity.pdbx_description
1 polymer ?
#
loop_
_entity_poly.entity_id
_entity_poly.type
_entity_poly.pdbx_seq_one_letter_code
_entity_poly.pdbx_strand_id
1 'polypeptide(L)'
;MSHRKRSTSGRKSQTRIWPIFCIYSYSNIIFLIIIKHIKTSRSLHSMCHIPVFCWISATVLELMLNEAKKDEIPKTLTQMYEHFLLIQTSMKNKKYNKSTETSPKELSQSDKDMILKLSKLAFQQLQKGNLIFYEEDLRECGIDVSEASEYSSLCTEIFKEESGLYQEKVFSFVHLSIQEFLAAVHALESCLGKKEHVFPLKVIKQFLLQNDDDDGDDDDDDLHPYDDDGDDDDDDDEDMSYDLHIRKERLSDSHWGADMLSDSHWGADMLSDSHWGADMLSDSHWGADRLSVLHRRAVDQALNSETGHLDLFLRFLLGLSLESNQILLRGLLTQTGSTTQSNEETVKRTVEYLSEMIRMESSPERIINLFHCLNELGANSLVEDIQISLRSGTLSETELQPHQCSALAYLLLMSEEVLEEFDMKTYKTSEEGYRRLLPAVKTCNRAILSSCGITEEDCASLVSAVKSNPSHLKELDLGYNQPDDSGVIELSALIKDPQCRLETLKLPGCGITEENCASLVSALKSNPSHLKELDLSNNNLKDTRVKLLSALLKDLECRLETLRLSGCGITEEGGGSLVSALKSKPSHLKELDLSNNVLKDSGVKLLSAMLDDPRCRLETLRLSGCLFKEEGCLSLASTLKSNSSNLKKLDLSDNDLENAGVQLLFTGLKDPNCNLESLRLSFCGVTEEGCDSLASALMSNSCHLRELDLSNNDLGNSGVKRLSSGLGNPHCKLETLRLSGCLVTEEGCASLVSALKSNPSHLKELDLSYNHPGDLGVRLLSAGLEDPHWRLEKLNMDNGGECNLKSGLKKYACDLTLDPNTAFRAFSLSEGNRKVTREIVTPPLYLDHPERFINYGQVMCTQGLSGRCYWEVEISGGIVEIAVAYKGIIRNRGGKGTVVGCDGKSWSICRDGNNKVGVYLDWPAGTLSFYSISSDTLTRIKKFHIKFTEPLYPLFKLYDGKISVTLCQM
;
A
#
# COMPACT_ATOMS: atom_id res chain seq x y z
N MET A 1 1.69 47.76 17.16
CA MET A 1 2.95 47.06 16.88
C MET A 1 2.79 45.62 17.35
N SER A 2 2.41 44.70 16.46
CA SER A 2 2.15 43.30 16.79
C SER A 2 3.45 42.51 16.78
N HIS A 3 3.83 41.92 17.91
CA HIS A 3 4.84 40.86 17.93
C HIS A 3 4.27 39.63 17.23
N ARG A 4 4.73 39.42 15.99
CA ARG A 4 4.56 38.17 15.26
C ARG A 4 5.17 37.03 16.08
N LYS A 5 4.34 36.12 16.59
CA LYS A 5 4.75 34.73 16.84
C LYS A 5 5.19 34.15 15.49
N ARG A 6 6.50 34.15 15.22
CA ARG A 6 7.08 33.32 14.16
C ARG A 6 7.34 31.96 14.80
N SER A 7 6.48 30.97 14.54
CA SER A 7 6.97 29.61 14.60
C SER A 7 7.99 29.46 13.47
N THR A 8 9.19 29.01 13.80
CA THR A 8 10.14 28.53 12.81
C THR A 8 9.67 27.15 12.35
N SER A 9 8.54 27.11 11.64
CA SER A 9 8.13 25.90 10.94
C SER A 9 9.14 25.66 9.81
N GLY A 10 9.77 24.49 9.82
CA GLY A 10 10.73 24.01 8.83
C GLY A 10 10.16 23.79 7.42
N ARG A 11 9.11 24.52 7.02
CA ARG A 11 8.54 24.50 5.66
C ARG A 11 8.98 25.72 4.86
N LYS A 12 10.28 25.89 4.60
CA LYS A 12 10.77 26.77 3.51
C LYS A 12 12.03 26.19 2.85
N SER A 13 11.81 25.49 1.73
CA SER A 13 12.74 25.16 0.64
C SER A 13 14.00 24.34 1.01
N GLN A 14 14.11 23.13 0.45
CA GLN A 14 15.33 22.28 0.39
C GLN A 14 16.60 23.00 -0.10
N THR A 15 16.50 24.23 -0.59
CA THR A 15 17.58 25.04 -1.18
C THR A 15 18.39 25.89 -0.17
N ARG A 16 18.08 25.90 1.13
CA ARG A 16 18.73 26.81 2.11
C ARG A 16 19.76 26.18 3.07
N ILE A 17 20.01 24.88 3.00
CA ILE A 17 21.02 24.21 3.86
C ILE A 17 22.45 24.60 3.45
N TRP A 18 22.70 24.60 2.14
CA TRP A 18 24.05 24.72 1.57
C TRP A 18 24.73 26.09 1.72
N PRO A 19 24.01 27.23 1.68
CA PRO A 19 24.61 28.53 1.99
C PRO A 19 25.20 28.64 3.40
N ILE A 20 24.67 27.88 4.37
CA ILE A 20 25.20 27.87 5.75
C ILE A 20 26.55 27.16 5.78
N PHE A 21 26.72 26.06 5.04
CA PHE A 21 28.02 25.39 4.90
C PHE A 21 29.06 26.25 4.18
N CYS A 22 28.65 27.14 3.26
CA CYS A 22 29.57 28.07 2.60
C CYS A 22 30.19 29.09 3.56
N ILE A 23 29.56 29.34 4.72
CA ILE A 23 30.12 30.24 5.75
C ILE A 23 31.31 29.56 6.45
N TYR A 24 31.33 28.24 6.49
CA TYR A 24 32.26 27.48 7.33
C TYR A 24 33.39 26.77 6.58
N SER A 25 33.27 26.57 5.25
CA SER A 25 34.28 25.85 4.44
C SER A 25 35.12 26.78 3.58
N TYR A 26 36.45 26.70 3.69
CA TYR A 26 37.39 27.58 2.97
C TYR A 26 37.73 27.09 1.54
N SER A 27 37.35 25.85 1.18
CA SER A 27 37.62 25.24 -0.14
C SER A 27 36.36 24.72 -0.84
N ASN A 28 36.13 25.15 -2.09
CA ASN A 28 34.99 24.72 -2.91
C ASN A 28 34.96 23.21 -3.19
N ILE A 29 36.12 22.54 -3.27
CA ILE A 29 36.19 21.10 -3.54
C ILE A 29 35.79 20.29 -2.31
N ILE A 30 36.28 20.69 -1.13
CA ILE A 30 35.97 20.02 0.14
C ILE A 30 34.49 20.19 0.45
N PHE A 31 33.94 21.39 0.23
CA PHE A 31 32.51 21.65 0.35
C PHE A 31 31.65 20.67 -0.45
N LEU A 32 31.97 20.41 -1.73
CA LEU A 32 31.22 19.47 -2.56
C LEU A 32 31.31 18.01 -2.04
N ILE A 33 32.46 17.62 -1.48
CA ILE A 33 32.64 16.29 -0.88
C ILE A 33 31.79 16.16 0.40
N ILE A 34 31.77 17.20 1.25
CA ILE A 34 30.93 17.26 2.46
C ILE A 34 29.45 17.11 2.09
N ILE A 35 28.98 17.87 1.09
CA ILE A 35 27.59 17.77 0.61
C ILE A 35 27.29 16.37 0.12
N LYS A 36 28.20 15.77 -0.66
CA LYS A 36 28.02 14.42 -1.19
C LYS A 36 27.90 13.40 -0.05
N HIS A 37 28.77 13.47 0.96
CA HIS A 37 28.75 12.58 2.12
C HIS A 37 27.50 12.76 3.00
N ILE A 38 27.08 13.99 3.26
CA ILE A 38 25.85 14.25 4.02
C ILE A 38 24.63 13.69 3.26
N LYS A 39 24.63 13.77 1.92
CA LYS A 39 23.56 13.20 1.08
C LYS A 39 23.54 11.68 1.05
N THR A 40 24.63 10.99 1.39
CA THR A 40 24.66 9.52 1.53
C THR A 40 24.16 9.03 2.89
N SER A 41 23.72 9.93 3.78
CA SER A 41 23.07 9.55 5.04
C SER A 41 21.84 10.42 5.23
N ARG A 42 20.65 9.86 4.97
CA ARG A 42 19.38 10.60 5.13
C ARG A 42 19.18 11.11 6.56
N SER A 43 19.66 10.39 7.58
CA SER A 43 19.61 10.84 8.97
C SER A 43 20.43 12.13 9.18
N LEU A 44 21.70 12.14 8.74
CA LEU A 44 22.56 13.33 8.81
C LEU A 44 22.01 14.48 7.97
N HIS A 45 21.47 14.17 6.78
CA HIS A 45 20.86 15.17 5.90
C HIS A 45 19.68 15.87 6.57
N SER A 46 18.78 15.13 7.21
CA SER A 46 17.62 15.68 7.92
C SER A 46 18.01 16.60 9.07
N MET A 47 19.09 16.29 9.80
CA MET A 47 19.56 17.13 10.91
C MET A 47 20.20 18.45 10.44
N CYS A 48 20.84 18.46 9.26
CA CYS A 48 21.40 19.68 8.66
C CYS A 48 20.34 20.72 8.26
N HIS A 49 19.05 20.48 8.49
CA HIS A 49 18.05 21.55 8.43
C HIS A 49 18.18 22.56 9.59
N ILE A 50 18.87 22.19 10.66
CA ILE A 50 19.13 23.06 11.82
C ILE A 50 20.59 23.57 11.73
N PRO A 51 20.84 24.90 11.79
CA PRO A 51 22.15 25.49 11.52
C PRO A 51 23.32 24.97 12.38
N VAL A 52 23.09 24.62 13.65
CA VAL A 52 24.15 24.11 14.52
C VAL A 52 24.72 22.78 14.03
N PHE A 53 23.87 21.89 13.50
CA PHE A 53 24.33 20.62 12.94
C PHE A 53 25.09 20.82 11.63
N CYS A 54 24.76 21.87 10.85
CA CYS A 54 25.60 22.27 9.71
C CYS A 54 27.00 22.68 10.17
N TRP A 55 27.09 23.50 11.22
CA TRP A 55 28.37 23.95 11.76
C TRP A 55 29.22 22.78 12.29
N ILE A 56 28.62 21.88 13.08
CA ILE A 56 29.29 20.68 13.61
C ILE A 56 29.77 19.80 12.44
N SER A 57 28.87 19.49 11.50
CA SER A 57 29.20 18.65 10.34
C SER A 57 30.30 19.25 9.47
N ALA A 58 30.26 20.57 9.24
CA ALA A 58 31.29 21.27 8.48
C ALA A 58 32.64 21.19 9.20
N THR A 59 32.66 21.51 10.51
CA THR A 59 33.87 21.50 11.33
C THR A 59 34.54 20.12 11.35
N VAL A 60 33.75 19.07 11.57
CA VAL A 60 34.23 17.69 11.64
C VAL A 60 34.72 17.21 10.29
N LEU A 61 33.86 17.30 9.26
CA LEU A 61 34.17 16.74 7.95
C LEU A 61 35.29 17.52 7.23
N GLU A 62 35.39 18.84 7.39
CA GLU A 62 36.48 19.62 6.77
C GLU A 62 37.85 19.23 7.34
N LEU A 63 37.96 19.05 8.66
CA LEU A 63 39.22 18.63 9.27
C LEU A 63 39.58 17.18 8.93
N MET A 64 38.60 16.27 8.97
CA MET A 64 38.84 14.86 8.67
C MET A 64 39.14 14.60 7.18
N LEU A 65 38.56 15.37 6.26
CA LEU A 65 38.85 15.24 4.82
C LEU A 65 40.21 15.84 4.42
N ASN A 66 40.74 16.76 5.22
CA ASN A 66 42.07 17.34 5.03
C ASN A 66 43.20 16.43 5.54
N GLU A 67 42.91 15.59 6.53
CA GLU A 67 43.81 14.53 6.98
C GLU A 67 43.63 13.29 6.07
N ALA A 68 44.70 12.74 5.50
CA ALA A 68 44.65 11.78 4.37
C ALA A 68 44.10 10.37 4.69
N LYS A 69 42.99 10.24 5.42
CA LYS A 69 42.35 8.97 5.81
C LYS A 69 40.86 8.99 5.44
N LYS A 70 40.52 8.40 4.30
CA LYS A 70 39.14 8.35 3.77
C LYS A 70 38.23 7.31 4.47
N ASP A 71 38.78 6.39 5.26
CA ASP A 71 38.05 5.23 5.77
C ASP A 71 37.44 5.43 7.18
N GLU A 72 37.65 6.59 7.82
CA GLU A 72 37.16 6.91 9.18
C GLU A 72 36.05 8.01 9.18
N ILE A 73 35.34 8.27 8.07
CA ILE A 73 34.35 9.37 8.02
C ILE A 73 33.08 9.01 8.82
N PRO A 74 32.62 9.86 9.76
CA PRO A 74 31.42 9.62 10.59
C PRO A 74 30.15 9.37 9.77
N LYS A 75 29.39 8.34 10.15
CA LYS A 75 28.12 7.95 9.53
C LYS A 75 26.90 8.18 10.44
N THR A 76 27.09 8.15 11.76
CA THR A 76 26.04 8.38 12.76
C THR A 76 26.19 9.74 13.44
N LEU A 77 25.16 10.17 14.18
CA LEU A 77 25.23 11.42 14.93
C LEU A 77 26.25 11.33 16.06
N THR A 78 26.31 10.18 16.74
CA THR A 78 27.24 9.98 17.85
C THR A 78 28.68 10.14 17.40
N GLN A 79 29.07 9.51 16.29
CA GLN A 79 30.41 9.64 15.73
C GLN A 79 30.75 11.10 15.38
N MET A 80 29.80 11.85 14.80
CA MET A 80 30.00 13.27 14.53
C MET A 80 30.33 14.05 15.81
N TYR A 81 29.66 13.78 16.92
CA TYR A 81 29.89 14.45 18.20
C TYR A 81 31.16 14.01 18.91
N GLU A 82 31.55 12.74 18.80
CA GLU A 82 32.85 12.24 19.29
C GLU A 82 34.00 12.96 18.61
N HIS A 83 33.99 13.01 17.27
CA HIS A 83 35.00 13.72 16.51
C HIS A 83 34.97 15.22 16.77
N PHE A 84 33.79 15.82 16.91
CA PHE A 84 33.64 17.22 17.27
C PHE A 84 34.31 17.53 18.60
N LEU A 85 34.05 16.74 19.65
CA LEU A 85 34.66 16.90 20.97
C LEU A 85 36.20 16.84 20.90
N LEU A 86 36.75 15.82 20.22
CA LEU A 86 38.20 15.66 20.06
C LEU A 86 38.84 16.85 19.32
N ILE A 87 38.19 17.31 18.24
CA ILE A 87 38.62 18.46 17.46
C ILE A 87 38.63 19.73 18.32
N GLN A 88 37.55 20.00 19.07
CA GLN A 88 37.46 21.20 19.90
C GLN A 88 38.54 21.23 20.98
N THR A 89 38.79 20.10 21.64
CA THR A 89 39.86 19.99 22.64
C THR A 89 41.24 20.18 22.02
N SER A 90 41.49 19.62 20.82
CA SER A 90 42.74 19.85 20.08
C SER A 90 42.93 21.33 19.70
N MET A 91 41.87 22.01 19.24
CA MET A 91 41.91 23.43 18.91
C MET A 91 42.15 24.31 20.14
N LYS A 92 41.53 23.98 21.28
CA LYS A 92 41.79 24.63 22.58
C LYS A 92 43.26 24.49 22.99
N ASN A 93 43.83 23.30 22.87
CA ASN A 93 45.24 23.05 23.22
C ASN A 93 46.20 23.85 22.33
N LYS A 94 45.91 23.98 21.03
CA LYS A 94 46.69 24.87 20.13
C LYS A 94 46.61 26.35 20.55
N LYS A 95 45.45 26.80 21.03
CA LYS A 95 45.21 28.21 21.38
C LYS A 95 45.87 28.62 22.70
N TYR A 96 45.84 27.75 23.72
CA TYR A 96 46.26 28.11 25.08
C TYR A 96 47.57 27.45 25.55
N ASN A 97 47.99 26.30 24.98
CA ASN A 97 49.10 25.52 25.53
C ASN A 97 50.44 25.57 24.74
N LYS A 98 50.52 26.26 23.60
CA LYS A 98 51.77 26.44 22.79
C LYS A 98 52.67 25.17 22.64
N SER A 99 52.12 23.96 22.69
CA SER A 99 52.88 22.73 22.48
C SER A 99 52.83 22.28 21.02
N THR A 100 54.00 21.94 20.49
CA THR A 100 54.24 21.43 19.15
C THR A 100 53.93 19.93 19.08
N GLU A 101 52.64 19.56 19.09
CA GLU A 101 52.24 18.17 18.83
C GLU A 101 51.44 18.05 17.53
N THR A 102 51.98 17.22 16.62
CA THR A 102 51.54 17.01 15.24
C THR A 102 50.71 15.72 15.09
N SER A 103 49.87 15.37 16.07
CA SER A 103 48.78 14.41 15.85
C SER A 103 47.66 14.51 16.89
N PRO A 104 46.37 14.51 16.49
CA PRO A 104 45.23 14.75 17.37
C PRO A 104 44.77 13.54 18.24
N LYS A 105 45.61 12.54 18.50
CA LYS A 105 45.10 11.20 18.88
C LYS A 105 45.03 10.86 20.37
N GLU A 106 45.59 11.64 21.29
CA GLU A 106 45.46 11.32 22.73
C GLU A 106 45.14 12.56 23.57
N LEU A 107 44.02 12.50 24.29
CA LEU A 107 43.61 13.51 25.27
C LEU A 107 44.58 13.51 26.45
N SER A 108 45.01 14.70 26.88
CA SER A 108 45.83 14.82 28.10
C SER A 108 45.01 14.42 29.34
N GLN A 109 45.68 14.04 30.44
CA GLN A 109 44.97 13.68 31.67
C GLN A 109 44.16 14.84 32.25
N SER A 110 44.63 16.08 32.08
CA SER A 110 43.91 17.29 32.48
C SER A 110 42.66 17.51 31.62
N ASP A 111 42.74 17.29 30.30
CA ASP A 111 41.59 17.44 29.41
C ASP A 111 40.50 16.40 29.71
N LYS A 112 40.90 15.17 30.03
CA LYS A 112 39.96 14.11 30.44
C LYS A 112 39.20 14.49 31.70
N ASP A 113 39.91 14.94 32.74
CA ASP A 113 39.28 15.36 34.00
C ASP A 113 38.28 16.50 33.79
N MET A 114 38.68 17.50 33.01
CA MET A 114 37.80 18.63 32.70
C MET A 114 36.56 18.23 31.90
N ILE A 115 36.71 17.38 30.87
CA ILE A 115 35.56 16.89 30.09
C ILE A 115 34.63 16.06 30.97
N LEU A 116 35.15 15.23 31.89
CA LEU A 116 34.32 14.46 32.82
C LEU A 116 33.55 15.37 33.80
N LYS A 117 34.17 16.45 34.29
CA LYS A 117 33.48 17.48 35.09
C LYS A 117 32.38 18.18 34.31
N LEU A 118 32.66 18.60 33.06
CA LEU A 118 31.66 19.19 32.17
C LEU A 118 30.53 18.21 31.85
N SER A 119 30.85 16.92 31.68
CA SER A 119 29.87 15.85 31.45
C SER A 119 28.96 15.66 32.66
N LYS A 120 29.52 15.68 33.87
CA LYS A 120 28.74 15.65 35.13
C LYS A 120 27.80 16.84 35.23
N LEU A 121 28.29 18.05 34.97
CA LEU A 121 27.48 19.27 34.96
C LEU A 121 26.35 19.17 33.93
N ALA A 122 26.67 18.74 32.72
CA ALA A 122 25.69 18.58 31.64
C ALA A 122 24.56 17.62 32.04
N PHE A 123 24.91 16.48 32.65
CA PHE A 123 23.94 15.50 33.13
C PHE A 123 23.03 16.06 34.24
N GLN A 124 23.60 16.74 35.24
CA GLN A 124 22.82 17.34 36.33
C GLN A 124 21.87 18.43 35.83
N GLN A 125 22.34 19.31 34.95
CA GLN A 125 21.49 20.37 34.40
C GLN A 125 20.43 19.81 33.44
N LEU A 126 20.73 18.74 32.70
CA LEU A 126 19.75 18.05 31.87
C LEU A 126 18.63 17.43 32.74
N GLN A 127 18.97 16.79 33.85
CA GLN A 127 17.98 16.25 34.80
C GLN A 127 17.10 17.33 35.44
N LYS A 128 17.65 18.53 35.68
CA LYS A 128 16.91 19.69 36.19
C LYS A 128 16.06 20.38 35.10
N GLY A 129 16.26 20.06 33.82
CA GLY A 129 15.62 20.76 32.70
C GLY A 129 16.19 22.15 32.42
N ASN A 130 17.41 22.42 32.89
CA ASN A 130 18.05 23.74 32.81
C ASN A 130 18.93 23.85 31.55
N LEU A 131 18.70 24.90 30.76
CA LEU A 131 19.57 25.30 29.64
C LEU A 131 20.67 26.28 30.06
N ILE A 132 20.47 26.92 31.21
CA ILE A 132 21.27 28.00 31.74
C ILE A 132 21.60 27.66 33.20
N PHE A 133 22.85 27.89 33.60
CA PHE A 133 23.36 27.60 34.94
C PHE A 133 24.32 28.69 35.41
N TYR A 134 24.63 28.69 36.71
CA TYR A 134 25.36 29.76 37.39
C TYR A 134 26.75 29.31 37.84
N GLU A 135 27.54 30.25 38.37
CA GLU A 135 28.87 29.96 38.91
C GLU A 135 28.82 28.92 40.05
N GLU A 136 27.76 28.92 40.84
CA GLU A 136 27.51 27.92 41.90
C GLU A 136 27.46 26.50 41.32
N ASP A 137 26.77 26.30 40.20
CA ASP A 137 26.64 24.98 39.56
C ASP A 137 28.00 24.49 39.03
N LEU A 138 28.83 25.39 38.50
CA LEU A 138 30.21 25.08 38.07
C LEU A 138 31.06 24.64 39.27
N ARG A 139 30.99 25.38 40.39
CA ARG A 139 31.72 25.08 41.62
C ARG A 139 31.29 23.76 42.24
N GLU A 140 29.99 23.44 42.21
CA GLU A 140 29.46 22.15 42.69
C GLU A 140 30.02 20.95 41.88
N CYS A 141 30.34 21.18 40.61
CA CYS A 141 31.01 20.20 39.75
C CYS A 141 32.55 20.21 39.85
N GLY A 142 33.12 21.07 40.71
CA GLY A 142 34.57 21.21 40.86
C GLY A 142 35.24 21.86 39.64
N ILE A 143 34.52 22.75 38.95
CA ILE A 143 35.01 23.50 37.79
C ILE A 143 35.26 24.95 38.21
N ASP A 144 36.49 25.43 38.00
CA ASP A 144 36.77 26.86 38.13
C ASP A 144 36.29 27.64 36.90
N VAL A 145 35.82 28.88 37.10
CA VAL A 145 35.31 29.73 36.01
C VAL A 145 36.37 30.00 34.94
N SER A 146 37.64 30.12 35.35
CA SER A 146 38.73 30.33 34.38
C SER A 146 38.99 29.08 33.54
N GLU A 147 38.86 27.87 34.11
CA GLU A 147 38.97 26.60 33.40
C GLU A 147 37.80 26.37 32.44
N ALA A 148 36.57 26.70 32.85
CA ALA A 148 35.39 26.62 31.98
C ALA A 148 35.52 27.52 30.74
N SER A 149 36.11 28.70 30.91
CA SER A 149 36.32 29.69 29.84
C SER A 149 37.28 29.20 28.75
N GLU A 150 38.20 28.27 29.05
CA GLU A 150 39.09 27.68 28.06
C GLU A 150 38.34 26.77 27.07
N TYR A 151 37.22 26.20 27.50
CA TYR A 151 36.36 25.30 26.73
C TYR A 151 35.16 26.03 26.10
N SER A 152 35.35 27.29 25.71
CA SER A 152 34.31 28.20 25.22
C SER A 152 33.48 27.67 24.03
N SER A 153 34.01 26.69 23.28
CA SER A 153 33.30 26.05 22.16
C SER A 153 32.36 24.91 22.58
N LEU A 154 32.42 24.48 23.84
CA LEU A 154 31.50 23.52 24.46
C LEU A 154 30.59 24.23 25.47
N CYS A 155 31.18 25.04 26.35
CA CYS A 155 30.51 25.78 27.43
C CYS A 155 30.91 27.25 27.38
N THR A 156 29.93 28.16 27.25
CA THR A 156 30.16 29.60 27.07
C THR A 156 29.55 30.42 28.21
N GLU A 157 30.23 31.50 28.58
CA GLU A 157 29.67 32.56 29.41
C GLU A 157 28.68 33.39 28.54
N ILE A 158 27.49 33.64 29.07
CA ILE A 158 26.44 34.48 28.50
C ILE A 158 26.25 35.68 29.44
N PHE A 159 26.43 36.88 28.92
CA PHE A 159 26.12 38.09 29.67
C PHE A 159 24.61 38.36 29.64
N LYS A 160 23.96 38.43 30.80
CA LYS A 160 22.61 38.97 30.95
C LYS A 160 22.71 40.37 31.54
N GLU A 161 22.31 41.39 30.79
CA GLU A 161 22.10 42.73 31.33
C GLU A 161 20.61 42.91 31.55
N GLU A 162 20.17 43.07 32.81
CA GLU A 162 19.08 44.01 33.15
C GLU A 162 18.88 44.18 34.67
N SER A 163 18.83 45.46 35.07
CA SER A 163 18.48 46.07 36.37
C SER A 163 19.49 46.05 37.55
N GLY A 164 20.48 46.95 37.48
CA GLY A 164 20.99 47.69 38.65
C GLY A 164 22.00 47.00 39.59
N LEU A 165 23.25 47.47 39.52
CA LEU A 165 24.40 47.22 40.42
C LEU A 165 25.01 45.80 40.50
N TYR A 166 24.38 44.75 39.98
CA TYR A 166 24.98 43.42 39.90
C TYR A 166 24.90 42.83 38.49
N GLN A 167 26.05 42.43 37.95
CA GLN A 167 26.18 41.66 36.71
C GLN A 167 26.51 40.23 37.13
N GLU A 168 25.50 39.36 37.18
CA GLU A 168 25.69 37.96 37.54
C GLU A 168 26.15 37.20 36.29
N LYS A 169 27.25 36.45 36.42
CA LYS A 169 27.77 35.63 35.32
C LYS A 169 26.90 34.40 35.15
N VAL A 170 26.44 34.20 33.92
CA VAL A 170 25.54 33.12 33.57
C VAL A 170 26.22 32.28 32.49
N PHE A 171 26.03 30.97 32.52
CA PHE A 171 26.69 30.03 31.63
C PHE A 171 25.67 29.15 30.91
N SER A 172 26.03 28.69 29.71
CA SER A 172 25.31 27.62 29.03
C SER A 172 26.26 26.76 28.22
N PHE A 173 25.82 25.56 27.85
CA PHE A 173 26.43 24.89 26.71
C PHE A 173 26.10 25.65 25.43
N VAL A 174 26.98 25.58 24.43
CA VAL A 174 26.80 26.30 23.15
C VAL A 174 25.49 25.90 22.46
N HIS A 175 25.05 24.65 22.67
CA HIS A 175 23.76 24.16 22.22
C HIS A 175 23.30 22.99 23.10
N LEU A 176 21.98 22.79 23.23
CA LEU A 176 21.38 21.69 24.01
C LEU A 176 21.93 20.32 23.58
N SER A 177 22.10 20.08 22.28
CA SER A 177 22.67 18.81 21.80
C SER A 177 24.11 18.53 22.26
N ILE A 178 24.89 19.54 22.62
CA ILE A 178 26.22 19.37 23.24
C ILE A 178 26.05 18.96 24.70
N GLN A 179 25.10 19.57 25.41
CA GLN A 179 24.74 19.19 26.78
C GLN A 179 24.23 17.74 26.83
N GLU A 180 23.34 17.34 25.92
CA GLU A 180 22.82 15.97 25.83
C GLU A 180 23.92 14.95 25.52
N PHE A 181 24.83 15.26 24.60
CA PHE A 181 25.97 14.40 24.29
C PHE A 181 26.91 14.21 25.50
N LEU A 182 27.30 15.30 26.16
CA LEU A 182 28.16 15.25 27.34
C LEU A 182 27.46 14.55 28.52
N ALA A 183 26.15 14.74 28.68
CA ALA A 183 25.35 14.01 29.65
C ALA A 183 25.39 12.50 29.39
N ALA A 184 25.30 12.07 28.12
CA ALA A 184 25.40 10.65 27.74
C ALA A 184 26.79 10.07 28.04
N VAL A 185 27.87 10.84 27.82
CA VAL A 185 29.24 10.47 28.22
C VAL A 185 29.33 10.24 29.73
N HIS A 186 28.74 11.13 30.54
CA HIS A 186 28.72 10.95 32.00
C HIS A 186 27.93 9.72 32.45
N ALA A 187 26.76 9.48 31.84
CA ALA A 187 25.93 8.34 32.17
C ALA A 187 26.65 7.00 31.89
N LEU A 188 27.34 6.92 30.75
CA LEU A 188 28.14 5.76 30.38
C LEU A 188 29.37 5.60 31.31
N GLU A 189 30.13 6.68 31.57
CA GLU A 189 31.29 6.64 32.47
C GLU A 189 30.92 6.25 33.90
N SER A 190 29.82 6.76 34.42
CA SER A 190 29.38 6.45 35.79
C SER A 190 28.94 5.00 35.94
N CYS A 191 28.32 4.44 34.89
CA CYS A 191 27.94 3.04 34.82
C CYS A 191 29.16 2.11 34.77
N LEU A 192 30.13 2.41 33.90
CA LEU A 192 31.32 1.58 33.67
C LEU A 192 32.40 1.76 34.75
N GLY A 193 32.60 2.99 35.25
CA GLY A 193 33.71 3.37 36.13
C GLY A 193 33.37 3.43 37.61
N LYS A 194 32.23 4.04 37.97
CA LYS A 194 31.86 4.33 39.38
C LYS A 194 30.87 3.35 40.00
N LYS A 195 30.32 2.44 39.20
CA LYS A 195 29.36 1.41 39.64
C LYS A 195 28.07 1.99 40.25
N GLU A 196 27.66 3.18 39.84
CA GLU A 196 26.45 3.88 40.33
C GLU A 196 25.27 3.71 39.37
N HIS A 197 24.04 3.70 39.90
CA HIS A 197 22.83 3.76 39.09
C HIS A 197 22.48 5.22 38.77
N VAL A 198 22.68 5.60 37.51
CA VAL A 198 22.54 6.98 37.01
C VAL A 198 21.07 7.47 37.01
N PHE A 199 20.12 6.54 36.88
CA PHE A 199 18.68 6.82 36.97
C PHE A 199 18.09 6.09 38.19
N PRO A 200 17.46 6.81 39.15
CA PRO A 200 16.81 6.17 40.29
C PRO A 200 15.58 5.35 39.85
N LEU A 201 15.27 4.28 40.60
CA LEU A 201 13.99 3.58 40.47
C LEU A 201 12.86 4.56 40.81
N LYS A 202 12.19 5.11 39.80
CA LYS A 202 10.82 5.56 40.00
C LYS A 202 9.96 4.31 39.95
N VAL A 203 9.33 3.99 41.08
CA VAL A 203 8.20 3.07 41.12
C VAL A 203 7.23 3.57 40.04
N ILE A 204 6.99 2.75 39.02
CA ILE A 204 5.96 2.99 38.02
C ILE A 204 4.68 3.25 38.83
N LYS A 205 4.07 4.44 38.65
CA LYS A 205 2.73 4.68 39.20
C LYS A 205 1.82 3.65 38.53
N GLN A 206 1.48 2.66 39.33
CA GLN A 206 0.55 1.59 39.06
C GLN A 206 -0.78 2.21 38.66
N PHE A 207 -1.15 2.08 37.39
CA PHE A 207 -2.48 2.46 36.89
C PHE A 207 -3.56 1.42 37.28
N LEU A 208 -3.36 0.64 38.35
CA LEU A 208 -4.19 -0.53 38.62
C LEU A 208 -4.51 -0.86 40.09
N LEU A 209 -4.20 -0.05 41.11
CA LEU A 209 -4.70 -0.32 42.47
C LEU A 209 -4.87 0.96 43.27
N GLN A 210 -6.09 1.47 43.32
CA GLN A 210 -6.71 2.36 44.32
C GLN A 210 -8.14 2.53 43.78
N ASN A 211 -9.15 1.80 44.28
CA ASN A 211 -9.72 1.93 45.61
C ASN A 211 -10.48 0.65 45.93
N ASP A 212 -10.24 0.07 47.09
CA ASP A 212 -11.23 -0.70 47.84
C ASP A 212 -10.75 -0.61 49.29
N ASP A 213 -11.53 0.09 50.12
CA ASP A 213 -11.66 -0.04 51.56
C ASP A 213 -12.52 1.15 52.04
N ASP A 214 -13.85 1.01 51.96
CA ASP A 214 -14.68 1.30 53.14
C ASP A 214 -16.04 0.61 52.99
N ASP A 215 -16.33 -0.22 54.00
CA ASP A 215 -17.57 -0.94 54.22
C ASP A 215 -18.73 0.03 54.50
N GLY A 216 -19.94 -0.36 54.10
CA GLY A 216 -21.14 0.38 54.47
C GLY A 216 -22.40 -0.20 53.85
N ASP A 217 -22.91 -1.26 54.48
CA ASP A 217 -24.27 -1.76 54.36
C ASP A 217 -25.33 -0.63 54.38
N ASP A 218 -26.38 -0.77 53.58
CA ASP A 218 -27.78 -0.78 54.06
C ASP A 218 -28.75 -0.88 52.86
N ASP A 219 -29.32 -2.08 52.76
CA ASP A 219 -30.71 -2.47 52.50
C ASP A 219 -31.74 -1.43 52.00
N ASP A 220 -32.61 -1.95 51.11
CA ASP A 220 -34.08 -1.80 51.06
C ASP A 220 -34.68 -0.37 51.12
N ASP A 221 -35.79 -0.01 50.50
CA ASP A 221 -36.83 -0.63 49.71
C ASP A 221 -37.55 0.58 49.08
N ASP A 222 -38.27 0.36 48.00
CA ASP A 222 -39.70 0.67 47.91
C ASP A 222 -40.16 1.19 46.55
N LEU A 223 -41.16 0.46 46.10
CA LEU A 223 -41.94 0.62 44.90
C LEU A 223 -42.93 1.79 45.00
N HIS A 224 -43.33 2.21 43.79
CA HIS A 224 -44.73 2.48 43.40
C HIS A 224 -45.22 3.95 43.31
N PRO A 225 -46.26 4.21 42.47
CA PRO A 225 -46.14 4.97 41.21
C PRO A 225 -47.13 6.15 41.15
N TYR A 226 -47.11 6.98 40.11
CA TYR A 226 -48.32 7.66 39.63
C TYR A 226 -48.24 7.96 38.12
N ASP A 227 -49.27 7.49 37.42
CA ASP A 227 -49.76 7.93 36.11
C ASP A 227 -50.16 9.42 36.13
N ASP A 228 -50.10 10.13 34.99
CA ASP A 228 -51.28 10.78 34.37
C ASP A 228 -50.88 11.54 33.08
N ASP A 229 -51.63 11.30 32.00
CA ASP A 229 -52.22 12.19 30.98
C ASP A 229 -51.58 13.57 30.69
N GLY A 230 -51.50 14.12 29.48
CA GLY A 230 -52.18 13.97 28.18
C GLY A 230 -51.81 15.24 27.38
N ASP A 231 -51.47 15.10 26.11
CA ASP A 231 -52.23 15.62 24.95
C ASP A 231 -51.73 16.98 24.38
N ASP A 232 -51.79 17.01 23.05
CA ASP A 232 -52.01 18.13 22.13
C ASP A 232 -50.84 18.98 21.55
N ASP A 233 -50.65 18.73 20.26
CA ASP A 233 -50.80 19.66 19.12
C ASP A 233 -49.60 20.39 18.50
N ASP A 234 -49.37 19.95 17.25
CA ASP A 234 -49.32 20.71 15.99
C ASP A 234 -48.21 21.74 15.70
N ASP A 235 -47.44 21.37 14.67
CA ASP A 235 -47.16 22.11 13.43
C ASP A 235 -47.13 23.65 13.49
N ASP A 236 -45.98 24.23 13.12
CA ASP A 236 -45.91 25.06 11.90
C ASP A 236 -44.45 25.45 11.60
N ASP A 237 -44.04 25.13 10.37
CA ASP A 237 -42.91 25.74 9.67
C ASP A 237 -43.23 27.21 9.38
N GLU A 238 -42.30 28.14 9.60
CA GLU A 238 -42.14 29.26 8.66
C GLU A 238 -40.76 29.93 8.72
N ASP A 239 -40.45 30.49 7.58
CA ASP A 239 -39.15 30.73 6.99
C ASP A 239 -38.70 32.19 7.18
N MET A 240 -37.46 32.46 6.76
CA MET A 240 -36.96 33.75 6.24
C MET A 240 -36.44 34.87 7.19
N SER A 241 -35.12 35.04 7.08
CA SER A 241 -34.42 36.30 6.70
C SER A 241 -34.34 37.45 7.71
N TYR A 242 -33.12 37.92 8.02
CA TYR A 242 -32.59 39.18 7.47
C TYR A 242 -31.18 39.50 8.01
N ASP A 243 -30.34 39.86 7.07
CA ASP A 243 -29.00 40.44 7.19
C ASP A 243 -29.10 41.97 7.44
N LEU A 244 -28.17 42.54 8.22
CA LEU A 244 -27.56 43.90 8.11
C LEU A 244 -27.14 44.53 9.47
N HIS A 245 -25.82 44.50 9.70
CA HIS A 245 -24.89 45.65 9.82
C HIS A 245 -25.13 46.89 10.73
N ILE A 246 -23.97 47.37 11.29
CA ILE A 246 -23.58 48.71 11.82
C ILE A 246 -23.78 48.89 13.35
N ARG A 247 -22.83 49.32 14.21
CA ARG A 247 -21.58 50.12 14.10
C ARG A 247 -20.74 49.99 15.40
N LYS A 248 -19.41 50.22 15.28
CA LYS A 248 -18.44 50.89 16.20
C LYS A 248 -18.65 50.74 17.72
N GLU A 249 -17.64 50.41 18.52
CA GLU A 249 -16.48 51.27 18.79
C GLU A 249 -15.37 50.53 19.56
N ARG A 250 -14.30 51.26 19.90
CA ARG A 250 -12.92 50.82 20.14
C ARG A 250 -12.58 50.86 21.65
N LEU A 251 -11.45 50.23 22.01
CA LEU A 251 -10.68 50.27 23.29
C LEU A 251 -11.10 49.17 24.29
N SER A 252 -10.25 48.50 25.06
CA SER A 252 -8.79 48.45 25.24
C SER A 252 -8.47 47.28 26.20
N ASP A 253 -7.34 46.60 25.96
CA ASP A 253 -6.45 45.89 26.89
C ASP A 253 -6.95 45.14 28.15
N SER A 254 -6.46 43.89 28.20
CA SER A 254 -5.79 43.22 29.33
C SER A 254 -6.52 42.10 30.09
N HIS A 255 -5.69 41.14 30.51
CA HIS A 255 -5.88 40.10 31.53
C HIS A 255 -6.55 38.78 31.14
N TRP A 256 -5.75 37.72 31.11
CA TRP A 256 -6.19 36.37 31.49
C TRP A 256 -5.21 35.79 32.51
N GLY A 257 -5.68 35.71 33.75
CA GLY A 257 -5.24 34.78 34.77
C GLY A 257 -6.16 33.56 34.82
N ALA A 258 -5.74 32.56 35.58
CA ALA A 258 -6.34 31.24 35.79
C ALA A 258 -7.84 31.22 36.18
N ASP A 259 -8.59 30.20 35.74
CA ASP A 259 -9.00 29.05 36.57
C ASP A 259 -9.99 28.09 35.85
N MET A 260 -9.76 26.78 36.09
CA MET A 260 -10.68 25.64 36.30
C MET A 260 -11.93 25.29 35.43
N LEU A 261 -11.97 23.97 35.13
CA LEU A 261 -13.10 23.01 35.07
C LEU A 261 -14.07 22.99 33.86
N SER A 262 -14.16 21.84 33.18
CA SER A 262 -15.32 20.93 33.27
C SER A 262 -15.19 19.71 32.32
N ASP A 263 -15.85 18.64 32.74
CA ASP A 263 -15.82 17.25 32.31
C ASP A 263 -16.31 16.94 30.88
N SER A 264 -15.93 15.76 30.38
CA SER A 264 -16.90 14.86 29.73
C SER A 264 -16.39 13.41 29.64
N HIS A 265 -17.23 12.50 30.16
CA HIS A 265 -17.17 11.05 30.09
C HIS A 265 -17.35 10.49 28.66
N TRP A 266 -16.82 9.28 28.41
CA TRP A 266 -17.58 8.02 28.15
C TRP A 266 -16.73 6.97 27.43
N GLY A 267 -16.84 5.71 27.88
CA GLY A 267 -16.67 4.54 27.02
C GLY A 267 -15.60 3.52 27.44
N ALA A 268 -15.78 2.86 28.59
CA ALA A 268 -15.13 1.60 28.90
C ALA A 268 -16.08 0.46 28.53
N ASP A 269 -15.68 -0.42 27.60
CA ASP A 269 -16.06 -1.84 27.62
C ASP A 269 -15.22 -2.65 26.63
N MET A 270 -14.98 -3.91 27.00
CA MET A 270 -14.15 -4.94 26.35
C MET A 270 -12.63 -4.86 26.58
N LEU A 271 -12.15 -5.68 27.50
CA LEU A 271 -11.17 -6.76 27.27
C LEU A 271 -10.81 -7.42 28.61
N SER A 272 -11.65 -8.37 29.06
CA SER A 272 -11.19 -9.46 29.95
C SER A 272 -10.56 -10.55 29.08
N ASP A 273 -9.61 -11.27 29.66
CA ASP A 273 -8.87 -12.41 29.11
C ASP A 273 -7.63 -12.11 28.24
N SER A 274 -6.50 -11.84 28.90
CA SER A 274 -5.26 -12.52 28.56
C SER A 274 -4.36 -12.70 29.79
N HIS A 275 -4.20 -13.96 30.20
CA HIS A 275 -3.27 -14.42 31.23
C HIS A 275 -1.81 -14.26 30.79
N TRP A 276 -1.19 -13.08 30.87
CA TRP A 276 0.30 -12.96 30.78
C TRP A 276 0.88 -11.80 31.62
N GLY A 277 0.22 -11.38 32.70
CA GLY A 277 0.69 -10.33 33.60
C GLY A 277 1.17 -10.87 34.95
N ALA A 278 2.49 -11.08 35.11
CA ALA A 278 3.20 -11.05 36.40
C ALA A 278 4.71 -11.29 36.27
N ASP A 279 5.15 -12.11 35.31
CA ASP A 279 6.55 -12.61 35.31
C ASP A 279 7.59 -11.69 34.66
N MET A 280 7.19 -10.70 33.86
CA MET A 280 8.15 -9.83 33.14
C MET A 280 8.72 -8.65 33.94
N LEU A 281 8.18 -8.35 35.13
CA LEU A 281 8.59 -7.18 35.92
C LEU A 281 9.65 -7.48 37.00
N SER A 282 10.17 -8.72 37.06
CA SER A 282 11.27 -9.04 37.96
C SER A 282 12.62 -8.88 37.25
N ASP A 283 13.57 -8.19 37.89
CA ASP A 283 14.98 -8.11 37.50
C ASP A 283 15.68 -9.49 37.44
N SER A 284 14.94 -10.60 37.59
CA SER A 284 15.48 -11.97 37.70
C SER A 284 15.80 -12.64 36.36
N HIS A 285 15.27 -12.13 35.23
CA HIS A 285 15.51 -12.70 33.89
C HIS A 285 16.54 -11.95 33.04
N TRP A 286 16.87 -10.71 33.37
CA TRP A 286 17.93 -9.95 32.70
C TRP A 286 19.23 -10.20 33.45
N GLY A 287 20.11 -11.04 32.89
CA GLY A 287 21.42 -11.33 33.47
C GLY A 287 22.12 -10.05 33.94
N ALA A 288 22.87 -10.16 35.04
CA ALA A 288 23.43 -9.10 35.89
C ALA A 288 24.40 -8.08 35.22
N ASP A 289 24.17 -7.70 33.97
CA ASP A 289 24.92 -6.70 33.22
C ASP A 289 24.33 -5.30 33.43
N ARG A 290 25.15 -4.40 34.00
CA ARG A 290 24.75 -3.03 34.38
C ARG A 290 24.44 -2.14 33.19
N LEU A 291 25.10 -2.39 32.05
CA LEU A 291 24.92 -1.59 30.84
C LEU A 291 23.52 -1.83 30.25
N SER A 292 23.05 -3.08 30.23
CA SER A 292 21.69 -3.41 29.81
C SER A 292 20.61 -2.71 30.67
N VAL A 293 20.81 -2.66 31.99
CA VAL A 293 19.92 -1.94 32.93
C VAL A 293 19.91 -0.43 32.66
N LEU A 294 21.07 0.17 32.35
CA LEU A 294 21.16 1.58 31.99
C LEU A 294 20.39 1.88 30.70
N HIS A 295 20.58 1.08 29.65
CA HIS A 295 19.89 1.26 28.37
C HIS A 295 18.38 1.21 28.54
N ARG A 296 17.86 0.17 29.22
CA ARG A 296 16.42 0.02 29.48
C ARG A 296 15.85 1.23 30.20
N ARG A 297 16.46 1.66 31.32
CA ARG A 297 16.00 2.83 32.09
C ARG A 297 16.03 4.12 31.26
N ALA A 298 17.05 4.30 30.42
CA ALA A 298 17.15 5.48 29.56
C ALA A 298 16.06 5.48 28.48
N VAL A 299 15.76 4.33 27.87
CA VAL A 299 14.66 4.17 26.91
C VAL A 299 13.32 4.50 27.59
N ASP A 300 13.04 3.92 28.75
CA ASP A 300 11.80 4.14 29.48
C ASP A 300 11.61 5.61 29.86
N GLN A 301 12.68 6.27 30.29
CA GLN A 301 12.61 7.68 30.68
C GLN A 301 12.43 8.61 29.48
N ALA A 302 13.03 8.28 28.32
CA ALA A 302 12.81 9.03 27.09
C ALA A 302 11.36 8.90 26.59
N LEU A 303 10.80 7.67 26.62
CA LEU A 303 9.41 7.44 26.22
C LEU A 303 8.39 8.11 27.15
N ASN A 304 8.70 8.18 28.45
CA ASN A 304 7.89 8.91 29.44
C ASN A 304 8.06 10.45 29.38
N SER A 305 8.99 10.97 28.56
CA SER A 305 9.19 12.40 28.41
C SER A 305 8.09 13.02 27.57
N GLU A 306 7.35 13.97 28.12
CA GLU A 306 6.31 14.72 27.38
C GLU A 306 6.91 15.63 26.30
N THR A 307 8.10 16.15 26.53
CA THR A 307 8.75 17.14 25.66
C THR A 307 9.79 16.56 24.70
N GLY A 308 10.10 15.26 24.80
CA GLY A 308 11.13 14.60 24.00
C GLY A 308 12.57 15.09 24.29
N HIS A 309 12.78 15.84 25.37
CA HIS A 309 14.09 16.45 25.72
C HIS A 309 15.21 15.44 26.07
N LEU A 310 14.93 14.13 26.06
CA LEU A 310 15.90 13.06 26.28
C LEU A 310 16.18 12.26 25.01
N ASP A 311 15.57 12.60 23.88
CA ASP A 311 15.65 11.81 22.65
C ASP A 311 17.08 11.79 22.08
N LEU A 312 17.73 12.95 21.99
CA LEU A 312 19.12 13.04 21.55
C LEU A 312 20.07 12.44 22.59
N PHE A 313 19.82 12.66 23.88
CA PHE A 313 20.58 12.00 24.95
C PHE A 313 20.54 10.47 24.81
N LEU A 314 19.37 9.88 24.59
CA LEU A 314 19.20 8.43 24.41
C LEU A 314 19.96 7.94 23.18
N ARG A 315 19.83 8.64 22.04
CA ARG A 315 20.56 8.33 20.81
C ARG A 315 22.08 8.32 21.03
N PHE A 316 22.61 9.34 21.69
CA PHE A 316 24.03 9.44 22.01
C PHE A 316 24.47 8.34 22.98
N LEU A 317 23.70 8.06 24.03
CA LEU A 317 24.02 7.02 25.01
C LEU A 317 24.15 5.66 24.33
N LEU A 318 23.18 5.29 23.49
CA LEU A 318 23.19 4.02 22.78
C LEU A 318 24.31 3.95 21.74
N GLY A 319 24.56 5.02 20.99
CA GLY A 319 25.68 5.08 20.06
C GLY A 319 27.04 4.96 20.74
N LEU A 320 27.22 5.59 21.91
CA LEU A 320 28.45 5.53 22.72
C LEU A 320 28.68 4.14 23.34
N SER A 321 27.64 3.30 23.41
CA SER A 321 27.76 1.93 23.91
C SER A 321 28.39 0.96 22.91
N LEU A 322 28.50 1.34 21.63
CA LEU A 322 29.23 0.56 20.63
C LEU A 322 30.74 0.64 20.86
N GLU A 323 31.41 -0.51 20.88
CA GLU A 323 32.86 -0.57 21.10
C GLU A 323 33.66 0.23 20.05
N SER A 324 33.20 0.25 18.79
CA SER A 324 33.81 1.04 17.72
C SER A 324 33.86 2.53 18.02
N ASN A 325 32.85 3.05 18.72
CA ASN A 325 32.73 4.45 19.09
C ASN A 325 33.50 4.72 20.40
N GLN A 326 33.45 3.79 21.36
CA GLN A 326 34.27 3.85 22.59
C GLN A 326 35.78 3.92 22.32
N ILE A 327 36.27 3.30 21.23
CA ILE A 327 37.69 3.38 20.84
C ILE A 327 38.12 4.84 20.58
N LEU A 328 37.25 5.69 20.02
CA LEU A 328 37.54 7.10 19.78
C LEU A 328 37.68 7.90 21.09
N LEU A 329 36.96 7.48 22.14
CA LEU A 329 36.99 8.08 23.47
C LEU A 329 37.77 7.24 24.51
N ARG A 330 38.61 6.30 24.07
CA ARG A 330 39.29 5.29 24.91
C ARG A 330 40.14 5.86 26.04
N GLY A 331 40.51 7.13 25.95
CA GLY A 331 41.21 7.84 27.02
C GLY A 331 40.28 8.35 28.14
N LEU A 332 39.01 8.59 27.85
CA LEU A 332 38.05 9.29 28.69
C LEU A 332 37.11 8.34 29.45
N LEU A 333 36.79 7.18 28.85
CA LEU A 333 36.03 6.11 29.48
C LEU A 333 36.99 5.13 30.19
N THR A 334 36.68 4.73 31.41
CA THR A 334 37.50 3.77 32.19
C THR A 334 37.42 2.38 31.56
N GLN A 335 38.57 1.81 31.17
CA GLN A 335 38.63 0.43 30.68
C GLN A 335 38.30 -0.53 31.82
N THR A 336 37.08 -1.08 31.79
CA THR A 336 36.74 -2.27 32.56
C THR A 336 37.12 -3.50 31.73
N GLY A 337 37.73 -4.50 32.38
CA GLY A 337 38.09 -5.79 31.76
C GLY A 337 36.87 -6.67 31.43
N SER A 338 35.85 -6.09 30.81
CA SER A 338 34.74 -6.83 30.21
C SER A 338 35.18 -7.29 28.82
N THR A 339 35.16 -8.59 28.58
CA THR A 339 35.47 -9.20 27.28
C THR A 339 34.52 -8.67 26.21
N THR A 340 35.02 -8.37 25.01
CA THR A 340 34.28 -7.90 23.80
C THR A 340 32.92 -8.58 23.60
N GLN A 341 32.84 -9.86 23.91
CA GLN A 341 31.64 -10.70 23.82
C GLN A 341 30.46 -10.24 24.71
N SER A 342 30.72 -9.57 25.84
CA SER A 342 29.68 -9.09 26.77
C SER A 342 28.97 -7.83 26.26
N ASN A 343 29.68 -6.91 25.59
CA ASN A 343 29.08 -5.68 25.09
C ASN A 343 28.21 -5.93 23.85
N GLU A 344 28.65 -6.83 22.96
CA GLU A 344 27.83 -7.27 21.81
C GLU A 344 26.52 -7.92 22.26
N GLU A 345 26.55 -8.75 23.31
CA GLU A 345 25.34 -9.39 23.84
C GLU A 345 24.38 -8.35 24.48
N THR A 346 24.91 -7.35 25.18
CA THR A 346 24.10 -6.24 25.72
C THR A 346 23.47 -5.40 24.63
N VAL A 347 24.21 -5.08 23.57
CA VAL A 347 23.68 -4.36 22.40
C VAL A 347 22.55 -5.18 21.77
N LYS A 348 22.74 -6.49 21.58
CA LYS A 348 21.70 -7.38 21.04
C LYS A 348 20.41 -7.34 21.86
N ARG A 349 20.50 -7.49 23.20
CA ARG A 349 19.31 -7.42 24.06
C ARG A 349 18.65 -6.03 24.04
N THR A 350 19.45 -4.97 23.90
CA THR A 350 18.92 -3.60 23.78
C THR A 350 18.17 -3.42 22.47
N VAL A 351 18.67 -3.96 21.37
CA VAL A 351 17.99 -3.98 20.07
C VAL A 351 16.68 -4.75 20.16
N GLU A 352 16.66 -5.91 20.81
CA GLU A 352 15.43 -6.69 21.07
C GLU A 352 14.41 -5.87 21.86
N TYR A 353 14.83 -5.19 22.93
CA TYR A 353 13.96 -4.33 23.73
C TYR A 353 13.40 -3.14 22.95
N LEU A 354 14.24 -2.41 22.20
CA LEU A 354 13.80 -1.31 21.34
C LEU A 354 12.76 -1.79 20.31
N SER A 355 12.96 -2.99 19.77
CA SER A 355 12.03 -3.62 18.82
C SER A 355 10.66 -3.88 19.45
N GLU A 356 10.62 -4.32 20.70
CA GLU A 356 9.40 -4.54 21.47
C GLU A 356 8.70 -3.21 21.78
N MET A 357 9.45 -2.20 22.22
CA MET A 357 8.89 -0.87 22.49
C MET A 357 8.31 -0.22 21.22
N ILE A 358 8.94 -0.39 20.06
CA ILE A 358 8.40 0.07 18.77
C ILE A 358 7.05 -0.58 18.44
N ARG A 359 6.86 -1.85 18.82
CA ARG A 359 5.59 -2.56 18.60
C ARG A 359 4.47 -2.03 19.50
N MET A 360 4.81 -1.61 20.72
CA MET A 360 3.85 -1.18 21.75
C MET A 360 3.57 0.32 21.76
N GLU A 361 4.48 1.16 21.29
CA GLU A 361 4.35 2.62 21.33
C GLU A 361 3.31 3.14 20.32
N SER A 362 2.57 4.18 20.71
CA SER A 362 1.48 4.77 19.91
C SER A 362 1.84 6.13 19.29
N SER A 363 2.84 6.85 19.81
CA SER A 363 3.30 8.12 19.23
C SER A 363 4.24 7.89 18.04
N PRO A 364 3.91 8.41 16.83
CA PRO A 364 4.80 8.35 15.67
C PRO A 364 6.16 9.00 15.92
N GLU A 365 6.20 10.12 16.65
CA GLU A 365 7.43 10.85 16.96
C GLU A 365 8.39 10.01 17.82
N ARG A 366 7.84 9.32 18.84
CA ARG A 366 8.61 8.41 19.69
C ARG A 366 9.10 7.20 18.94
N ILE A 367 8.26 6.59 18.10
CA ILE A 367 8.66 5.46 17.26
C ILE A 367 9.81 5.87 16.31
N ILE A 368 9.73 7.05 15.70
CA ILE A 368 10.80 7.60 14.86
C ILE A 368 12.10 7.76 15.67
N ASN A 369 12.01 8.25 16.91
CA ASN A 369 13.18 8.35 17.78
C ASN A 369 13.79 6.97 18.13
N LEU A 370 12.97 5.96 18.41
CA LEU A 370 13.45 4.59 18.64
C LEU A 370 14.13 4.00 17.38
N PHE A 371 13.64 4.31 16.18
CA PHE A 371 14.34 3.95 14.94
C PHE A 371 15.67 4.66 14.77
N HIS A 372 15.76 5.93 15.17
CA HIS A 372 17.05 6.62 15.22
C HIS A 372 18.02 5.97 16.23
N CYS A 373 17.53 5.49 17.37
CA CYS A 373 18.32 4.76 18.35
C CYS A 373 18.89 3.45 17.78
N LEU A 374 18.08 2.68 17.04
CA LEU A 374 18.54 1.47 16.33
C LEU A 374 19.64 1.79 15.30
N ASN A 375 19.50 2.89 14.56
CA ASN A 375 20.51 3.33 13.60
C ASN A 375 21.81 3.77 14.28
N GLU A 376 21.77 4.39 15.48
CA GLU A 376 22.98 4.69 16.26
C GLU A 376 23.68 3.42 16.77
N LEU A 377 22.95 2.34 17.02
CA LEU A 377 23.48 1.02 17.39
C LEU A 377 24.02 0.22 16.18
N GLY A 378 23.94 0.76 14.96
CA GLY A 378 24.34 0.03 13.74
C GLY A 378 23.43 -1.17 13.42
N ALA A 379 22.30 -1.30 14.11
CA ALA A 379 21.36 -2.40 13.99
C ALA A 379 20.30 -2.11 12.92
N ASN A 380 20.74 -1.79 11.70
CA ASN A 380 19.86 -1.54 10.57
C ASN A 380 19.23 -2.83 10.01
N SER A 381 19.74 -3.99 10.44
CA SER A 381 19.14 -5.29 10.11
C SER A 381 17.70 -5.39 10.61
N LEU A 382 17.30 -4.70 11.70
CA LEU A 382 15.89 -4.70 12.12
C LEU A 382 15.00 -3.89 11.16
N VAL A 383 15.51 -2.82 10.55
CA VAL A 383 14.75 -2.09 9.51
C VAL A 383 14.62 -2.98 8.29
N GLU A 384 15.68 -3.70 7.92
CA GLU A 384 15.65 -4.72 6.87
C GLU A 384 14.73 -5.88 7.27
N ASP A 385 14.71 -6.34 8.52
CA ASP A 385 13.88 -7.44 9.02
C ASP A 385 12.41 -7.03 9.16
N ILE A 386 12.11 -5.78 9.51
CA ILE A 386 10.76 -5.22 9.50
C ILE A 386 10.30 -5.07 8.05
N GLN A 387 11.16 -4.54 7.17
CA GLN A 387 10.87 -4.48 5.73
C GLN A 387 10.69 -5.88 5.12
N ILE A 388 11.50 -6.85 5.49
CA ILE A 388 11.44 -8.24 5.03
C ILE A 388 10.22 -8.92 5.63
N SER A 389 9.92 -8.76 6.92
CA SER A 389 8.74 -9.34 7.58
C SER A 389 7.43 -8.76 7.03
N LEU A 390 7.43 -7.47 6.67
CA LEU A 390 6.32 -6.80 5.99
C LEU A 390 6.21 -7.23 4.51
N ARG A 391 7.33 -7.32 3.77
CA ARG A 391 7.37 -7.77 2.36
C ARG A 391 7.07 -9.26 2.19
N SER A 392 7.45 -10.09 3.16
CA SER A 392 7.27 -11.55 3.15
C SER A 392 5.87 -11.98 3.56
N GLY A 393 5.01 -11.04 3.98
CA GLY A 393 3.64 -11.36 4.42
C GLY A 393 3.59 -12.15 5.74
N THR A 394 4.71 -12.30 6.46
CA THR A 394 4.76 -13.05 7.72
C THR A 394 3.95 -12.37 8.84
N LEU A 395 3.58 -11.09 8.65
CA LEU A 395 2.67 -10.31 9.51
C LEU A 395 1.20 -10.33 9.04
N SER A 396 0.83 -11.14 8.03
CA SER A 396 -0.54 -11.16 7.46
C SER A 396 -1.66 -11.45 8.46
N GLU A 397 -1.32 -11.96 9.65
CA GLU A 397 -2.30 -12.23 10.70
C GLU A 397 -2.67 -10.97 11.51
N THR A 398 -1.73 -10.05 11.75
CA THR A 398 -1.90 -8.88 12.64
C THR A 398 -2.20 -7.59 11.87
N GLU A 399 -3.28 -6.90 12.23
CA GLU A 399 -3.65 -5.60 11.66
C GLU A 399 -2.75 -4.48 12.21
N LEU A 400 -2.10 -3.73 11.30
CA LEU A 400 -1.28 -2.58 11.63
C LEU A 400 -2.16 -1.41 12.07
N GLN A 401 -1.74 -0.74 13.13
CA GLN A 401 -2.38 0.49 13.61
C GLN A 401 -1.90 1.72 12.81
N PRO A 402 -2.70 2.80 12.72
CA PRO A 402 -2.33 3.99 11.95
C PRO A 402 -0.98 4.62 12.32
N HIS A 403 -0.59 4.58 13.58
CA HIS A 403 0.71 5.08 14.04
C HIS A 403 1.88 4.22 13.55
N GLN A 404 1.71 2.89 13.51
CA GLN A 404 2.70 1.97 12.94
C GLN A 404 2.85 2.20 11.43
N CYS A 405 1.76 2.49 10.73
CA CYS A 405 1.78 2.89 9.33
C CYS A 405 2.54 4.21 9.09
N SER A 406 2.42 5.17 10.02
CA SER A 406 3.21 6.43 9.97
C SER A 406 4.70 6.17 10.12
N ALA A 407 5.08 5.31 11.07
CA ALA A 407 6.46 4.92 11.28
C ALA A 407 7.04 4.13 10.10
N LEU A 408 6.26 3.22 9.52
CA LEU A 408 6.63 2.49 8.32
C LEU A 408 6.83 3.43 7.12
N ALA A 409 5.90 4.38 6.92
CA ALA A 409 6.04 5.37 5.86
C ALA A 409 7.33 6.20 6.03
N TYR A 410 7.64 6.58 7.28
CA TYR A 410 8.90 7.24 7.59
C TYR A 410 10.12 6.37 7.26
N LEU A 411 10.13 5.10 7.66
CA LEU A 411 11.23 4.18 7.35
C LEU A 411 11.46 4.04 5.85
N LEU A 412 10.40 3.84 5.07
CA LEU A 412 10.48 3.75 3.61
C LEU A 412 11.03 5.06 3.02
N LEU A 413 10.56 6.20 3.53
CA LEU A 413 11.09 7.51 3.16
C LEU A 413 12.56 7.73 3.55
N MET A 414 13.09 6.99 4.52
CA MET A 414 14.50 7.04 4.94
C MET A 414 15.38 6.01 4.21
N SER A 415 14.80 4.99 3.59
CA SER A 415 15.51 3.93 2.87
C SER A 415 16.03 4.38 1.50
N GLU A 416 17.32 4.10 1.21
CA GLU A 416 17.97 4.29 -0.11
C GLU A 416 17.49 3.35 -1.20
N GLU A 417 16.81 2.28 -0.82
CA GLU A 417 16.24 1.33 -1.76
C GLU A 417 14.97 1.92 -2.42
N VAL A 418 14.89 1.80 -3.75
CA VAL A 418 13.67 2.07 -4.51
C VAL A 418 12.90 0.76 -4.62
N LEU A 419 11.67 0.74 -4.09
CA LEU A 419 10.81 -0.43 -4.19
C LEU A 419 10.37 -0.63 -5.64
N GLU A 420 10.40 -1.87 -6.14
CA GLU A 420 9.84 -2.13 -7.46
C GLU A 420 8.32 -1.97 -7.46
N GLU A 421 7.67 -2.51 -6.44
CA GLU A 421 6.22 -2.42 -6.24
C GLU A 421 5.89 -2.05 -4.79
N PHE A 422 4.92 -1.15 -4.63
CA PHE A 422 4.25 -0.83 -3.38
C PHE A 422 2.76 -1.13 -3.54
N ASP A 423 2.34 -2.34 -3.13
CA ASP A 423 0.93 -2.71 -3.08
C ASP A 423 0.38 -2.41 -1.69
N MET A 424 -0.50 -1.41 -1.61
CA MET A 424 -1.06 -0.94 -0.35
C MET A 424 -1.88 -2.03 0.36
N LYS A 425 -2.50 -2.96 -0.38
CA LYS A 425 -3.28 -4.06 0.22
C LYS A 425 -2.42 -5.13 0.91
N THR A 426 -1.10 -5.14 0.68
CA THR A 426 -0.20 -6.02 1.43
C THR A 426 -0.11 -5.63 2.90
N TYR A 427 -0.46 -4.39 3.25
CA TYR A 427 -0.50 -3.88 4.61
C TYR A 427 -1.93 -3.98 5.14
N LYS A 428 -2.23 -4.99 5.96
CA LYS A 428 -3.54 -5.09 6.63
C LYS A 428 -3.68 -3.96 7.66
N THR A 429 -4.38 -2.88 7.31
CA THR A 429 -4.59 -1.71 8.17
C THR A 429 -5.95 -1.05 7.88
N SER A 430 -6.40 -0.17 8.78
CA SER A 430 -7.53 0.73 8.56
C SER A 430 -7.27 1.77 7.45
N GLU A 431 -8.32 2.41 6.95
CA GLU A 431 -8.24 3.50 5.97
C GLU A 431 -7.30 4.63 6.43
N GLU A 432 -7.33 4.99 7.71
CA GLU A 432 -6.40 5.99 8.26
C GLU A 432 -4.94 5.52 8.10
N GLY A 433 -4.64 4.26 8.37
CA GLY A 433 -3.27 3.74 8.17
C GLY A 433 -2.84 3.76 6.70
N TYR A 434 -3.74 3.50 5.75
CA TYR A 434 -3.46 3.69 4.33
C TYR A 434 -3.13 5.15 4.00
N ARG A 435 -3.86 6.11 4.56
CA ARG A 435 -3.54 7.54 4.40
C ARG A 435 -2.14 7.87 4.91
N ARG A 436 -1.76 7.32 6.06
CA ARG A 436 -0.41 7.51 6.64
C ARG A 436 0.71 6.91 5.78
N LEU A 437 0.40 5.93 4.92
CA LEU A 437 1.35 5.29 4.02
C LEU A 437 1.54 6.03 2.68
N LEU A 438 0.59 6.89 2.26
CA LEU A 438 0.66 7.60 0.98
C LEU A 438 1.99 8.33 0.70
N PRO A 439 2.66 8.97 1.68
CA PRO A 439 3.95 9.61 1.44
C PRO A 439 5.03 8.66 0.92
N ALA A 440 4.97 7.37 1.27
CA ALA A 440 5.94 6.36 0.85
C ALA A 440 5.85 6.02 -0.64
N VAL A 441 4.74 6.33 -1.32
CA VAL A 441 4.52 6.03 -2.74
C VAL A 441 5.63 6.59 -3.64
N LYS A 442 6.23 7.73 -3.28
CA LYS A 442 7.33 8.31 -4.07
C LYS A 442 8.62 7.47 -4.10
N THR A 443 8.74 6.50 -3.20
CA THR A 443 9.91 5.62 -3.03
C THR A 443 9.84 4.37 -3.91
N CYS A 444 8.78 4.19 -4.70
CA CYS A 444 8.59 3.00 -5.54
C CYS A 444 8.51 3.32 -7.04
N ASN A 445 8.70 2.30 -7.89
CA ASN A 445 8.47 2.38 -9.34
C ASN A 445 6.98 2.21 -9.69
N ARG A 446 6.29 1.28 -9.01
CA ARG A 446 4.86 0.97 -9.20
C ARG A 446 4.11 1.04 -7.88
N ALA A 447 3.04 1.83 -7.82
CA ALA A 447 2.13 1.88 -6.68
C ALA A 447 0.75 1.32 -7.04
N ILE A 448 0.31 0.30 -6.30
CA ILE A 448 -1.01 -0.30 -6.42
C ILE A 448 -1.85 0.16 -5.22
N LEU A 449 -2.73 1.12 -5.46
CA LEU A 449 -3.61 1.73 -4.47
C LEU A 449 -5.09 1.43 -4.78
N SER A 450 -5.36 0.43 -5.62
CA SER A 450 -6.72 0.07 -6.04
C SER A 450 -7.58 -0.35 -4.85
N SER A 451 -8.83 0.11 -4.78
CA SER A 451 -9.79 -0.21 -3.69
C SER A 451 -9.23 0.03 -2.27
N CYS A 452 -8.47 1.10 -2.09
CA CYS A 452 -7.87 1.46 -0.79
C CYS A 452 -8.65 2.58 -0.06
N GLY A 453 -9.82 2.96 -0.58
CA GLY A 453 -10.63 4.03 0.02
C GLY A 453 -10.04 5.43 -0.20
N ILE A 454 -9.26 5.61 -1.26
CA ILE A 454 -8.62 6.91 -1.58
C ILE A 454 -9.69 7.93 -1.96
N THR A 455 -9.70 9.05 -1.23
CA THR A 455 -10.62 10.19 -1.41
C THR A 455 -9.93 11.39 -2.08
N GLU A 456 -10.65 12.51 -2.24
CA GLU A 456 -10.08 13.79 -2.68
C GLU A 456 -8.90 14.25 -1.80
N GLU A 457 -9.07 14.26 -0.46
CA GLU A 457 -8.03 14.73 0.47
C GLU A 457 -6.74 13.89 0.37
N ASP A 458 -6.92 12.62 0.09
CA ASP A 458 -5.83 11.65 -0.09
C ASP A 458 -5.09 11.87 -1.40
N CYS A 459 -5.80 12.28 -2.46
CA CYS A 459 -5.19 12.64 -3.75
C CYS A 459 -4.25 13.84 -3.60
N ALA A 460 -4.59 14.83 -2.77
CA ALA A 460 -3.72 15.98 -2.52
C ALA A 460 -2.41 15.56 -1.84
N SER A 461 -2.50 14.67 -0.85
CA SER A 461 -1.34 14.10 -0.16
C SER A 461 -0.48 13.27 -1.11
N LEU A 462 -1.10 12.43 -1.93
CA LEU A 462 -0.44 11.62 -2.95
C LEU A 462 0.27 12.48 -4.00
N VAL A 463 -0.42 13.46 -4.59
CA VAL A 463 0.14 14.38 -5.58
C VAL A 463 1.30 15.18 -5.00
N SER A 464 1.17 15.66 -3.76
CA SER A 464 2.25 16.35 -3.04
C SER A 464 3.48 15.44 -2.86
N ALA A 465 3.28 14.17 -2.48
CA ALA A 465 4.37 13.21 -2.33
C ALA A 465 5.09 12.94 -3.66
N VAL A 466 4.34 12.72 -4.75
CA VAL A 466 4.89 12.43 -6.08
C VAL A 466 5.57 13.65 -6.71
N LYS A 467 5.08 14.87 -6.45
CA LYS A 467 5.75 16.12 -6.86
C LYS A 467 7.06 16.37 -6.12
N SER A 468 7.23 15.79 -4.93
CA SER A 468 8.47 15.98 -4.17
C SER A 468 9.65 15.25 -4.82
N ASN A 469 10.75 15.96 -5.05
CA ASN A 469 11.94 15.42 -5.72
C ASN A 469 12.94 14.85 -4.70
N PRO A 470 13.47 13.62 -4.88
CA PRO A 470 13.18 12.68 -5.97
C PRO A 470 11.90 11.86 -5.77
N SER A 471 11.18 11.65 -6.86
CA SER A 471 10.11 10.65 -6.99
C SER A 471 10.52 9.66 -8.08
N HIS A 472 10.40 8.36 -7.76
CA HIS A 472 10.72 7.26 -8.67
C HIS A 472 9.50 6.69 -9.38
N LEU A 473 8.30 7.17 -9.04
CA LEU A 473 7.05 6.60 -9.48
C LEU A 473 6.85 6.70 -11.00
N LYS A 474 6.63 5.55 -11.63
CA LYS A 474 6.32 5.40 -13.05
C LYS A 474 4.92 4.86 -13.30
N GLU A 475 4.39 4.04 -12.40
CA GLU A 475 3.05 3.46 -12.52
C GLU A 475 2.22 3.75 -11.27
N LEU A 476 1.03 4.30 -11.47
CA LEU A 476 0.06 4.58 -10.42
C LEU A 476 -1.28 3.93 -10.77
N ASP A 477 -1.71 2.98 -9.94
CA ASP A 477 -3.03 2.37 -10.00
C ASP A 477 -3.91 2.85 -8.86
N LEU A 478 -4.94 3.62 -9.21
CA LEU A 478 -5.95 4.17 -8.30
C LEU A 478 -7.34 3.55 -8.55
N GLY A 479 -7.43 2.41 -9.23
CA GLY A 479 -8.69 1.79 -9.62
C GLY A 479 -9.67 1.55 -8.46
N TYR A 480 -10.97 1.70 -8.73
CA TYR A 480 -12.07 1.46 -7.81
C TYR A 480 -11.97 2.26 -6.50
N ASN A 481 -11.43 3.47 -6.58
CA ASN A 481 -11.49 4.46 -5.52
C ASN A 481 -12.50 5.57 -5.87
N GLN A 482 -12.71 6.51 -4.95
CA GLN A 482 -13.60 7.66 -5.13
C GLN A 482 -12.79 8.96 -4.98
N PRO A 483 -11.90 9.28 -5.93
CA PRO A 483 -11.11 10.51 -5.87
C PRO A 483 -11.94 11.78 -6.07
N ASP A 484 -13.21 11.65 -6.46
CA ASP A 484 -14.10 12.72 -6.90
C ASP A 484 -13.49 13.60 -8.01
N ASP A 485 -14.20 14.65 -8.42
CA ASP A 485 -13.75 15.48 -9.54
C ASP A 485 -12.45 16.22 -9.23
N SER A 486 -12.34 16.74 -8.01
CA SER A 486 -11.19 17.49 -7.53
C SER A 486 -9.91 16.64 -7.50
N GLY A 487 -9.97 15.40 -6.99
CA GLY A 487 -8.81 14.52 -6.96
C GLY A 487 -8.28 14.17 -8.36
N VAL A 488 -9.16 13.93 -9.33
CA VAL A 488 -8.74 13.68 -10.72
C VAL A 488 -8.17 14.94 -11.39
N ILE A 489 -8.67 16.12 -11.03
CA ILE A 489 -8.10 17.39 -11.48
C ILE A 489 -6.68 17.59 -10.93
N GLU A 490 -6.44 17.23 -9.66
CA GLU A 490 -5.09 17.29 -9.08
C GLU A 490 -4.12 16.30 -9.72
N LEU A 491 -4.57 15.07 -10.02
CA LEU A 491 -3.80 14.09 -10.79
C LEU A 491 -3.49 14.62 -12.20
N SER A 492 -4.46 15.28 -12.84
CA SER A 492 -4.24 15.94 -14.13
C SER A 492 -3.22 17.07 -14.03
N ALA A 493 -3.20 17.82 -12.93
CA ALA A 493 -2.20 18.84 -12.66
C ALA A 493 -0.81 18.24 -12.37
N LEU A 494 -0.73 17.05 -11.79
CA LEU A 494 0.52 16.29 -11.64
C LEU A 494 1.08 15.87 -13.01
N ILE A 495 0.25 15.36 -13.92
CA ILE A 495 0.69 14.97 -15.28
C ILE A 495 1.23 16.18 -16.07
N LYS A 496 0.66 17.37 -15.85
CA LYS A 496 1.13 18.63 -16.46
C LYS A 496 2.48 19.11 -15.91
N ASP A 497 2.92 18.59 -14.77
CA ASP A 497 4.17 18.99 -14.15
C ASP A 497 5.37 18.46 -14.96
N PRO A 498 6.30 19.31 -15.43
CA PRO A 498 7.46 18.87 -16.21
C PRO A 498 8.41 17.91 -15.46
N GLN A 499 8.30 17.83 -14.13
CA GLN A 499 9.09 16.90 -13.32
C GLN A 499 8.40 15.54 -13.15
N CYS A 500 7.13 15.42 -13.50
CA CYS A 500 6.38 14.18 -13.41
C CYS A 500 6.95 13.16 -14.40
N ARG A 501 7.26 11.95 -13.92
CA ARG A 501 7.81 10.85 -14.72
C ARG A 501 6.83 9.69 -14.87
N LEU A 502 5.56 9.92 -14.57
CA LEU A 502 4.54 8.89 -14.63
C LEU A 502 4.36 8.42 -16.07
N GLU A 503 4.54 7.13 -16.31
CA GLU A 503 4.39 6.46 -17.60
C GLU A 503 3.05 5.74 -17.71
N THR A 504 2.48 5.29 -16.58
CA THR A 504 1.22 4.54 -16.51
C THR A 504 0.29 5.11 -15.45
N LEU A 505 -0.96 5.40 -15.84
CA LEU A 505 -2.02 5.81 -14.93
C LEU A 505 -3.25 4.92 -15.14
N LYS A 506 -3.69 4.27 -14.06
CA LYS A 506 -4.88 3.42 -14.06
C LYS A 506 -5.93 4.00 -13.13
N LEU A 507 -7.10 4.29 -13.69
CA LEU A 507 -8.28 4.80 -13.00
C LEU A 507 -9.54 3.96 -13.29
N PRO A 508 -9.48 2.61 -13.33
CA PRO A 508 -10.65 1.84 -13.66
C PRO A 508 -11.72 1.98 -12.58
N GLY A 509 -12.97 2.24 -12.95
CA GLY A 509 -14.08 2.32 -11.99
C GLY A 509 -14.00 3.47 -10.97
N CYS A 510 -13.31 4.57 -11.30
CA CYS A 510 -13.17 5.76 -10.42
C CYS A 510 -14.25 6.83 -10.63
N GLY A 511 -15.32 6.54 -11.39
CA GLY A 511 -16.42 7.47 -11.57
C GLY A 511 -16.15 8.65 -12.51
N ILE A 512 -15.22 8.50 -13.47
CA ILE A 512 -14.72 9.59 -14.33
C ILE A 512 -15.85 10.36 -15.03
N THR A 513 -16.01 11.63 -14.65
CA THR A 513 -16.98 12.58 -15.22
C THR A 513 -16.50 13.17 -16.55
N GLU A 514 -17.32 14.01 -17.18
CA GLU A 514 -16.91 14.71 -18.40
C GLU A 514 -15.82 15.76 -18.12
N GLU A 515 -15.91 16.46 -16.98
CA GLU A 515 -14.90 17.42 -16.53
C GLU A 515 -13.57 16.73 -16.27
N ASN A 516 -13.57 15.58 -15.60
CA ASN A 516 -12.37 14.78 -15.39
C ASN A 516 -11.73 14.35 -16.71
N CYS A 517 -12.53 13.83 -17.63
CA CYS A 517 -12.05 13.40 -18.94
C CYS A 517 -11.42 14.58 -19.70
N ALA A 518 -12.06 15.75 -19.68
CA ALA A 518 -11.52 16.97 -20.29
C ALA A 518 -10.20 17.42 -19.64
N SER A 519 -10.10 17.35 -18.30
CA SER A 519 -8.88 17.69 -17.55
C SER A 519 -7.72 16.76 -17.89
N LEU A 520 -7.97 15.44 -17.92
CA LEU A 520 -7.00 14.43 -18.34
C LEU A 520 -6.55 14.62 -19.78
N VAL A 521 -7.49 14.85 -20.72
CA VAL A 521 -7.17 15.15 -22.12
C VAL A 521 -6.32 16.42 -22.23
N SER A 522 -6.64 17.47 -21.47
CA SER A 522 -5.84 18.70 -21.42
C SER A 522 -4.43 18.44 -20.89
N ALA A 523 -4.29 17.59 -19.86
CA ALA A 523 -3.00 17.22 -19.31
C ALA A 523 -2.14 16.42 -20.28
N LEU A 524 -2.74 15.47 -21.00
CA LEU A 524 -2.02 14.61 -21.95
C LEU A 524 -1.62 15.33 -23.24
N LYS A 525 -2.24 16.47 -23.55
CA LYS A 525 -1.79 17.39 -24.61
C LYS A 525 -0.62 18.27 -24.18
N SER A 526 -0.37 18.41 -22.88
CA SER A 526 0.72 19.24 -22.39
C SER A 526 2.07 18.57 -22.64
N ASN A 527 3.04 19.34 -23.13
CA ASN A 527 4.38 18.86 -23.47
C ASN A 527 5.35 19.22 -22.32
N PRO A 528 6.06 18.26 -21.70
CA PRO A 528 6.17 16.83 -22.04
C PRO A 528 5.37 15.92 -21.08
N SER A 529 4.24 15.38 -21.54
CA SER A 529 3.65 14.20 -20.89
C SER A 529 4.52 12.96 -21.16
N HIS A 530 4.90 12.25 -20.11
CA HIS A 530 5.60 10.97 -20.17
C HIS A 530 4.64 9.77 -20.23
N LEU A 531 3.33 10.00 -20.16
CA LEU A 531 2.32 8.95 -20.07
C LEU A 531 2.23 8.16 -21.39
N LYS A 532 2.42 6.85 -21.29
CA LYS A 532 2.32 5.87 -22.37
C LYS A 532 1.09 4.98 -22.23
N GLU A 533 0.64 4.73 -21.01
CA GLU A 533 -0.52 3.88 -20.72
C GLU A 533 -1.57 4.64 -19.91
N LEU A 534 -2.80 4.61 -20.43
CA LEU A 534 -3.98 5.13 -19.74
C LEU A 534 -5.07 4.06 -19.69
N ASP A 535 -5.49 3.71 -18.48
CA ASP A 535 -6.61 2.79 -18.24
C ASP A 535 -7.78 3.53 -17.59
N LEU A 536 -8.89 3.65 -18.33
CA LEU A 536 -10.15 4.24 -17.85
C LEU A 536 -11.28 3.20 -17.85
N SER A 537 -10.96 1.90 -17.81
CA SER A 537 -11.95 0.83 -17.88
C SER A 537 -13.00 0.93 -16.78
N ASN A 538 -14.20 0.36 -16.99
CA ASN A 538 -15.30 0.36 -16.04
C ASN A 538 -15.76 1.75 -15.57
N ASN A 539 -15.42 2.82 -16.30
CA ASN A 539 -16.01 4.14 -16.14
C ASN A 539 -17.11 4.33 -17.18
N ASN A 540 -18.28 4.83 -16.79
CA ASN A 540 -19.42 5.04 -17.69
C ASN A 540 -19.20 6.23 -18.64
N LEU A 541 -18.19 6.16 -19.51
CA LEU A 541 -17.74 7.22 -20.39
C LEU A 541 -18.76 7.54 -21.49
N LYS A 542 -19.40 6.50 -22.03
CA LYS A 542 -20.28 6.57 -23.21
C LYS A 542 -19.58 7.21 -24.42
N ASP A 543 -20.31 7.39 -25.53
CA ASP A 543 -19.73 7.91 -26.77
C ASP A 543 -19.29 9.38 -26.66
N THR A 544 -19.92 10.19 -25.79
CA THR A 544 -19.60 11.62 -25.63
C THR A 544 -18.19 11.84 -25.10
N ARG A 545 -17.78 11.17 -24.02
CA ARG A 545 -16.41 11.31 -23.47
C ARG A 545 -15.37 10.61 -24.34
N VAL A 546 -15.74 9.54 -25.05
CA VAL A 546 -14.85 8.89 -26.04
C VAL A 546 -14.52 9.84 -27.19
N LYS A 547 -15.41 10.75 -27.58
CA LYS A 547 -15.09 11.80 -28.57
C LYS A 547 -14.01 12.76 -28.06
N LEU A 548 -13.97 13.07 -26.76
CA LEU A 548 -12.89 13.87 -26.15
C LEU A 548 -11.54 13.13 -26.22
N LEU A 549 -11.53 11.84 -25.87
CA LEU A 549 -10.34 10.99 -26.02
C LEU A 549 -9.91 10.84 -27.48
N SER A 550 -10.87 10.75 -28.40
CA SER A 550 -10.60 10.73 -29.84
C SER A 550 -9.93 12.04 -30.30
N ALA A 551 -10.30 13.18 -29.71
CA ALA A 551 -9.63 14.46 -29.97
C ALA A 551 -8.20 14.52 -29.39
N LEU A 552 -7.90 13.79 -28.31
CA LEU A 552 -6.53 13.59 -27.82
C LEU A 552 -5.70 12.77 -28.80
N LEU A 553 -6.24 11.65 -29.31
CA LEU A 553 -5.51 10.78 -30.25
C LEU A 553 -5.17 11.48 -31.58
N LYS A 554 -5.93 12.52 -31.95
CA LYS A 554 -5.65 13.41 -33.09
C LYS A 554 -4.49 14.39 -32.83
N ASP A 555 -4.11 14.60 -31.57
CA ASP A 555 -3.06 15.55 -31.19
C ASP A 555 -1.66 15.01 -31.54
N LEU A 556 -0.79 15.85 -32.11
CA LEU A 556 0.55 15.46 -32.57
C LEU A 556 1.48 15.06 -31.43
N GLU A 557 1.27 15.62 -30.24
CA GLU A 557 2.12 15.35 -29.07
C GLU A 557 1.65 14.15 -28.25
N CYS A 558 0.53 13.51 -28.61
CA CYS A 558 0.03 12.33 -27.92
C CYS A 558 0.98 11.13 -28.14
N ARG A 559 1.55 10.62 -27.03
CA ARG A 559 2.52 9.50 -27.00
C ARG A 559 1.94 8.20 -26.46
N LEU A 560 0.62 8.12 -26.27
CA LEU A 560 -0.02 6.92 -25.74
C LEU A 560 0.26 5.71 -26.64
N GLU A 561 0.78 4.66 -26.01
CA GLU A 561 1.03 3.35 -26.60
C GLU A 561 -0.08 2.35 -26.23
N THR A 562 -0.70 2.53 -25.06
CA THR A 562 -1.79 1.69 -24.55
C THR A 562 -2.97 2.53 -24.10
N LEU A 563 -4.17 2.17 -24.58
CA LEU A 563 -5.43 2.77 -24.15
C LEU A 563 -6.43 1.67 -23.82
N ARG A 564 -6.89 1.61 -22.56
CA ARG A 564 -7.91 0.65 -22.11
C ARG A 564 -9.20 1.37 -21.74
N LEU A 565 -10.28 0.96 -22.40
CA LEU A 565 -11.64 1.49 -22.26
C LEU A 565 -12.66 0.36 -22.12
N SER A 566 -12.28 -0.74 -21.47
CA SER A 566 -13.14 -1.90 -21.30
C SER A 566 -14.34 -1.53 -20.42
N GLY A 567 -15.56 -1.96 -20.76
CA GLY A 567 -16.74 -1.72 -19.92
C GLY A 567 -17.14 -0.25 -19.78
N CYS A 568 -16.89 0.57 -20.79
CA CYS A 568 -17.14 2.02 -20.74
C CYS A 568 -18.48 2.48 -21.31
N GLY A 569 -19.33 1.55 -21.76
CA GLY A 569 -20.62 1.86 -22.40
C GLY A 569 -20.48 2.47 -23.78
N ILE A 570 -19.39 2.14 -24.50
CA ILE A 570 -19.09 2.63 -25.84
C ILE A 570 -19.96 1.88 -26.85
N THR A 571 -20.56 2.60 -27.79
CA THR A 571 -21.33 2.01 -28.90
C THR A 571 -20.53 2.06 -30.21
N GLU A 572 -21.14 1.62 -31.30
CA GLU A 572 -20.64 1.79 -32.66
C GLU A 572 -20.26 3.25 -33.01
N GLU A 573 -20.94 4.25 -32.43
CA GLU A 573 -20.64 5.68 -32.65
C GLU A 573 -19.31 6.10 -32.00
N GLY A 574 -19.08 5.73 -30.74
CA GLY A 574 -17.83 5.99 -30.04
C GLY A 574 -16.67 5.20 -30.66
N GLY A 575 -16.90 3.94 -31.03
CA GLY A 575 -15.93 3.13 -31.79
C GLY A 575 -15.54 3.79 -33.11
N GLY A 576 -16.51 4.31 -33.86
CA GLY A 576 -16.27 5.07 -35.09
C GLY A 576 -15.47 6.35 -34.87
N SER A 577 -15.69 7.05 -33.75
CA SER A 577 -14.94 8.25 -33.39
C SER A 577 -13.45 7.95 -33.13
N LEU A 578 -13.16 6.85 -32.43
CA LEU A 578 -11.79 6.37 -32.21
C LEU A 578 -11.12 5.98 -33.53
N VAL A 579 -11.82 5.22 -34.38
CA VAL A 579 -11.35 4.83 -35.72
C VAL A 579 -11.00 6.06 -36.56
N SER A 580 -11.86 7.09 -36.56
CA SER A 580 -11.61 8.34 -37.27
C SER A 580 -10.32 9.03 -36.77
N ALA A 581 -10.10 9.04 -35.46
CA ALA A 581 -8.89 9.62 -34.88
C ALA A 581 -7.63 8.83 -35.28
N LEU A 582 -7.65 7.51 -35.13
CA LEU A 582 -6.53 6.62 -35.45
C LEU A 582 -6.20 6.59 -36.95
N LYS A 583 -7.17 6.83 -37.83
CA LYS A 583 -6.93 7.01 -39.27
C LYS A 583 -6.42 8.39 -39.67
N SER A 584 -6.61 9.42 -38.86
CA SER A 584 -6.23 10.78 -39.24
C SER A 584 -4.72 10.96 -39.39
N LYS A 585 -3.92 10.22 -38.60
CA LYS A 585 -2.46 10.25 -38.60
C LYS A 585 -1.88 8.95 -38.04
N PRO A 586 -0.60 8.63 -38.31
CA PRO A 586 0.07 7.53 -37.64
C PRO A 586 0.04 7.74 -36.12
N SER A 587 -0.60 6.83 -35.40
CA SER A 587 -0.64 6.84 -33.93
C SER A 587 0.59 6.15 -33.35
N HIS A 588 0.88 6.40 -32.07
CA HIS A 588 1.83 5.60 -31.29
C HIS A 588 1.16 4.39 -30.64
N LEU A 589 -0.16 4.26 -30.78
CA LEU A 589 -0.97 3.26 -30.12
C LEU A 589 -0.67 1.86 -30.65
N LYS A 590 -0.21 0.98 -29.75
CA LYS A 590 0.10 -0.42 -30.00
C LYS A 590 -0.94 -1.35 -29.38
N GLU A 591 -1.60 -0.93 -28.30
CA GLU A 591 -2.65 -1.71 -27.61
C GLU A 591 -3.93 -0.88 -27.43
N LEU A 592 -5.05 -1.45 -27.85
CA LEU A 592 -6.39 -0.90 -27.66
C LEU A 592 -7.31 -1.97 -27.08
N ASP A 593 -7.87 -1.68 -25.91
CA ASP A 593 -8.87 -2.54 -25.26
C ASP A 593 -10.23 -1.86 -25.27
N LEU A 594 -11.17 -2.45 -26.02
CA LEU A 594 -12.57 -2.03 -26.12
C LEU A 594 -13.52 -3.12 -25.60
N SER A 595 -13.01 -4.07 -24.83
CA SER A 595 -13.80 -5.20 -24.32
C SER A 595 -15.04 -4.73 -23.53
N ASN A 596 -16.08 -5.55 -23.47
CA ASN A 596 -17.31 -5.33 -22.70
C ASN A 596 -18.04 -4.02 -23.07
N ASN A 597 -17.92 -3.58 -24.32
CA ASN A 597 -18.66 -2.45 -24.90
C ASN A 597 -19.69 -2.94 -25.93
N VAL A 598 -20.59 -2.07 -26.39
CA VAL A 598 -21.70 -2.43 -27.28
C VAL A 598 -21.37 -2.04 -28.72
N LEU A 599 -20.24 -2.56 -29.24
CA LEU A 599 -19.76 -2.20 -30.58
C LEU A 599 -20.57 -2.86 -31.71
N LYS A 600 -21.03 -4.10 -31.49
CA LYS A 600 -21.72 -4.92 -32.50
C LYS A 600 -20.91 -5.09 -33.79
N ASP A 601 -21.49 -5.73 -34.80
CA ASP A 601 -20.84 -5.97 -36.10
C ASP A 601 -20.43 -4.66 -36.80
N SER A 602 -21.26 -3.62 -36.71
CA SER A 602 -21.01 -2.28 -37.26
C SER A 602 -19.72 -1.65 -36.72
N GLY A 603 -19.53 -1.66 -35.40
CA GLY A 603 -18.32 -1.14 -34.76
C GLY A 603 -17.08 -1.96 -35.09
N VAL A 604 -17.19 -3.30 -35.10
CA VAL A 604 -16.08 -4.20 -35.47
C VAL A 604 -15.67 -4.02 -36.93
N LYS A 605 -16.63 -3.78 -37.84
CA LYS A 605 -16.36 -3.45 -39.23
C LYS A 605 -15.57 -2.15 -39.39
N LEU A 606 -15.88 -1.12 -38.61
CA LEU A 606 -15.12 0.14 -38.60
C LEU A 606 -13.69 -0.07 -38.09
N LEU A 607 -13.52 -0.87 -37.03
CA LEU A 607 -12.21 -1.24 -36.48
C LEU A 607 -11.38 -2.06 -37.48
N SER A 608 -12.00 -3.03 -38.16
CA SER A 608 -11.35 -3.83 -39.21
C SER A 608 -10.81 -2.92 -40.33
N ALA A 609 -11.64 -1.97 -40.79
CA ALA A 609 -11.21 -1.00 -41.79
C ALA A 609 -10.07 -0.07 -41.31
N MET A 610 -9.86 0.10 -40.01
CA MET A 610 -8.71 0.83 -39.43
C MET A 610 -7.45 -0.03 -39.43
N LEU A 611 -7.57 -1.31 -39.09
CA LEU A 611 -6.46 -2.26 -39.12
C LEU A 611 -5.92 -2.46 -40.55
N ASP A 612 -6.77 -2.32 -41.56
CA ASP A 612 -6.36 -2.37 -42.97
C ASP A 612 -5.55 -1.14 -43.42
N ASP A 613 -5.54 -0.05 -42.65
CA ASP A 613 -4.74 1.14 -42.96
C ASP A 613 -3.25 0.86 -42.74
N PRO A 614 -2.37 1.01 -43.76
CA PRO A 614 -0.93 0.76 -43.62
C PRO A 614 -0.21 1.63 -42.58
N ARG A 615 -0.85 2.71 -42.12
CA ARG A 615 -0.33 3.59 -41.07
C ARG A 615 -0.69 3.10 -39.66
N CYS A 616 -1.59 2.12 -39.54
CA CYS A 616 -1.99 1.53 -38.27
C CYS A 616 -0.82 0.74 -37.66
N ARG A 617 -0.47 1.04 -36.42
CA ARG A 617 0.62 0.38 -35.67
C ARG A 617 0.11 -0.53 -34.56
N LEU A 618 -1.19 -0.81 -34.55
CA LEU A 618 -1.81 -1.58 -33.49
C LEU A 618 -1.34 -3.04 -33.57
N GLU A 619 -0.74 -3.51 -32.48
CA GLU A 619 -0.23 -4.88 -32.34
C GLU A 619 -1.19 -5.75 -31.52
N THR A 620 -1.95 -5.14 -30.61
CA THR A 620 -2.91 -5.82 -29.73
C THR A 620 -4.28 -5.15 -29.79
N LEU A 621 -5.31 -5.94 -30.08
CA LEU A 621 -6.70 -5.50 -30.04
C LEU A 621 -7.52 -6.46 -29.16
N ARG A 622 -8.23 -5.93 -28.17
CA ARG A 622 -9.15 -6.70 -27.34
C ARG A 622 -10.59 -6.23 -27.56
N LEU A 623 -11.43 -7.17 -27.96
CA LEU A 623 -12.86 -7.01 -28.28
C LEU A 623 -13.69 -8.05 -27.53
N SER A 624 -13.24 -8.48 -26.36
CA SER A 624 -13.96 -9.50 -25.60
C SER A 624 -15.33 -8.96 -25.18
N GLY A 625 -16.43 -9.69 -25.36
CA GLY A 625 -17.75 -9.22 -24.92
C GLY A 625 -18.28 -7.97 -25.65
N CYS A 626 -17.93 -7.79 -26.93
CA CYS A 626 -18.35 -6.66 -27.77
C CYS A 626 -19.69 -6.85 -28.52
N LEU A 627 -20.33 -8.02 -28.36
CA LEU A 627 -21.65 -8.36 -28.91
C LEU A 627 -21.73 -8.35 -30.44
N PHE A 628 -20.65 -8.77 -31.12
CA PHE A 628 -20.65 -8.98 -32.57
C PHE A 628 -20.77 -10.48 -32.91
N LYS A 629 -21.17 -10.77 -34.15
CA LYS A 629 -21.47 -12.12 -34.67
C LYS A 629 -20.68 -12.36 -35.96
N GLU A 630 -21.32 -13.00 -36.95
CA GLU A 630 -20.72 -13.43 -38.22
C GLU A 630 -20.20 -12.27 -39.07
N GLU A 631 -20.95 -11.18 -39.24
CA GLU A 631 -20.55 -10.03 -40.07
C GLU A 631 -19.29 -9.32 -39.55
N GLY A 632 -19.16 -9.20 -38.22
CA GLY A 632 -17.95 -8.73 -37.56
C GLY A 632 -16.77 -9.69 -37.78
N CYS A 633 -17.00 -11.01 -37.67
CA CYS A 633 -15.99 -12.03 -37.97
C CYS A 633 -15.53 -11.98 -39.42
N LEU A 634 -16.44 -11.78 -40.37
CA LEU A 634 -16.13 -11.64 -41.79
C LEU A 634 -15.19 -10.45 -42.03
N SER A 635 -15.50 -9.31 -41.40
CA SER A 635 -14.67 -8.11 -41.48
C SER A 635 -13.27 -8.35 -40.92
N LEU A 636 -13.17 -8.93 -39.72
CA LEU A 636 -11.88 -9.27 -39.10
C LEU A 636 -11.08 -10.30 -39.93
N ALA A 637 -11.75 -11.32 -40.46
CA ALA A 637 -11.13 -12.33 -41.30
C ALA A 637 -10.57 -11.73 -42.60
N SER A 638 -11.23 -10.70 -43.15
CA SER A 638 -10.71 -9.96 -44.30
C SER A 638 -9.45 -9.17 -43.96
N THR A 639 -9.41 -8.55 -42.77
CA THR A 639 -8.24 -7.84 -42.26
C THR A 639 -7.06 -8.76 -41.99
N LEU A 640 -7.29 -9.97 -41.45
CA LEU A 640 -6.23 -10.95 -41.22
C LEU A 640 -5.55 -11.41 -42.52
N LYS A 641 -6.22 -11.28 -43.66
CA LYS A 641 -5.69 -11.58 -45.01
C LYS A 641 -4.93 -10.38 -45.61
N SER A 642 -5.04 -9.20 -45.00
CA SER A 642 -4.42 -7.98 -45.51
C SER A 642 -2.92 -7.92 -45.19
N ASN A 643 -2.13 -7.44 -46.16
CA ASN A 643 -0.69 -7.21 -46.02
C ASN A 643 -0.33 -6.04 -45.07
N SER A 644 -1.29 -5.19 -44.71
CA SER A 644 -1.05 -3.96 -43.95
C SER A 644 -1.15 -4.13 -42.43
N SER A 645 -1.70 -5.25 -41.96
CA SER A 645 -1.99 -5.43 -40.53
C SER A 645 -0.74 -5.78 -39.74
N ASN A 646 -0.46 -4.97 -38.72
CA ASN A 646 0.59 -5.22 -37.71
C ASN A 646 0.08 -6.03 -36.50
N LEU A 647 -1.16 -6.53 -36.58
CA LEU A 647 -1.84 -7.18 -35.47
C LEU A 647 -1.19 -8.53 -35.15
N LYS A 648 -0.70 -8.67 -33.90
CA LYS A 648 -0.09 -9.89 -33.37
C LYS A 648 -0.97 -10.60 -32.35
N LYS A 649 -1.79 -9.84 -31.61
CA LYS A 649 -2.64 -10.38 -30.54
C LYS A 649 -4.09 -9.92 -30.71
N LEU A 650 -5.01 -10.87 -30.71
CA LEU A 650 -6.43 -10.62 -30.85
C LEU A 650 -7.20 -11.40 -29.79
N ASP A 651 -7.97 -10.68 -28.97
CA ASP A 651 -8.88 -11.27 -27.99
C ASP A 651 -10.33 -11.01 -28.39
N LEU A 652 -11.04 -12.07 -28.77
CA LEU A 652 -12.45 -12.04 -29.17
C LEU A 652 -13.34 -12.80 -28.18
N SER A 653 -12.81 -13.16 -27.01
CA SER A 653 -13.50 -14.01 -26.03
C SER A 653 -14.87 -13.45 -25.63
N ASP A 654 -15.80 -14.29 -25.20
CA ASP A 654 -17.11 -13.87 -24.69
C ASP A 654 -17.98 -13.14 -25.74
N ASN A 655 -17.79 -13.48 -27.02
CA ASN A 655 -18.69 -13.11 -28.11
C ASN A 655 -19.27 -14.39 -28.71
N ASP A 656 -20.58 -14.48 -28.86
CA ASP A 656 -21.24 -15.61 -29.52
C ASP A 656 -21.05 -15.50 -31.04
N LEU A 657 -19.92 -16.01 -31.53
CA LEU A 657 -19.52 -15.87 -32.93
C LEU A 657 -20.23 -16.86 -33.85
N GLU A 658 -20.85 -17.89 -33.26
CA GLU A 658 -21.42 -19.05 -33.94
C GLU A 658 -20.36 -19.80 -34.79
N ASN A 659 -20.65 -21.04 -35.22
CA ASN A 659 -19.68 -21.83 -36.00
C ASN A 659 -19.24 -21.12 -37.30
N ALA A 660 -20.17 -20.43 -37.96
CA ALA A 660 -19.90 -19.71 -39.20
C ALA A 660 -18.86 -18.59 -39.01
N GLY A 661 -19.02 -17.76 -37.98
CA GLY A 661 -18.07 -16.68 -37.67
C GLY A 661 -16.68 -17.22 -37.30
N VAL A 662 -16.63 -18.29 -36.50
CA VAL A 662 -15.38 -18.95 -36.12
C VAL A 662 -14.66 -19.54 -37.33
N GLN A 663 -15.38 -20.19 -38.24
CA GLN A 663 -14.81 -20.73 -39.48
C GLN A 663 -14.20 -19.62 -40.34
N LEU A 664 -14.89 -18.48 -40.49
CA LEU A 664 -14.38 -17.32 -41.22
C LEU A 664 -13.03 -16.84 -40.64
N LEU A 665 -12.93 -16.71 -39.32
CA LEU A 665 -11.69 -16.31 -38.66
C LEU A 665 -10.55 -17.31 -38.92
N PHE A 666 -10.81 -18.61 -38.79
CA PHE A 666 -9.81 -19.64 -39.08
C PHE A 666 -9.42 -19.70 -40.57
N THR A 667 -10.30 -19.30 -41.49
CA THR A 667 -9.90 -19.11 -42.90
C THR A 667 -8.94 -17.93 -43.07
N GLY A 668 -9.07 -16.88 -42.26
CA GLY A 668 -8.13 -15.76 -42.22
C GLY A 668 -6.74 -16.18 -41.75
N LEU A 669 -6.66 -17.04 -40.73
CA LEU A 669 -5.38 -17.54 -40.20
C LEU A 669 -4.56 -18.38 -41.19
N LYS A 670 -5.22 -18.95 -42.22
CA LYS A 670 -4.53 -19.71 -43.28
C LYS A 670 -3.75 -18.80 -44.23
N ASP A 671 -4.09 -17.52 -44.28
CA ASP A 671 -3.51 -16.60 -45.25
C ASP A 671 -2.02 -16.35 -44.99
N PRO A 672 -1.15 -16.36 -46.03
CA PRO A 672 0.28 -16.08 -45.89
C PRO A 672 0.62 -14.74 -45.25
N ASN A 673 -0.29 -13.76 -45.33
CA ASN A 673 -0.06 -12.41 -44.81
C ASN A 673 -0.47 -12.29 -43.34
N CYS A 674 -1.10 -13.32 -42.76
CA CYS A 674 -1.55 -13.30 -41.39
C CYS A 674 -0.36 -13.43 -40.42
N ASN A 675 -0.10 -12.38 -39.62
CA ASN A 675 0.98 -12.33 -38.64
C ASN A 675 0.51 -12.57 -37.20
N LEU A 676 -0.70 -13.13 -37.02
CA LEU A 676 -1.28 -13.30 -35.70
C LEU A 676 -0.54 -14.39 -34.90
N GLU A 677 -0.04 -14.01 -33.73
CA GLU A 677 0.72 -14.88 -32.83
C GLU A 677 -0.13 -15.34 -31.64
N SER A 678 -1.15 -14.58 -31.24
CA SER A 678 -2.05 -14.91 -30.13
C SER A 678 -3.50 -14.69 -30.53
N LEU A 679 -4.33 -15.72 -30.33
CA LEU A 679 -5.77 -15.65 -30.54
C LEU A 679 -6.50 -16.21 -29.31
N ARG A 680 -7.40 -15.42 -28.74
CA ARG A 680 -8.28 -15.86 -27.65
C ARG A 680 -9.74 -15.86 -28.11
N LEU A 681 -10.37 -17.01 -27.95
CA LEU A 681 -11.74 -17.31 -28.35
C LEU A 681 -12.47 -18.02 -27.19
N SER A 682 -12.16 -17.67 -25.94
CA SER A 682 -12.82 -18.27 -24.78
C SER A 682 -14.29 -17.89 -24.77
N PHE A 683 -15.22 -18.80 -24.50
CA PHE A 683 -16.67 -18.55 -24.59
C PHE A 683 -17.12 -17.95 -25.94
N CYS A 684 -16.70 -18.54 -27.07
CA CYS A 684 -17.07 -18.07 -28.41
C CYS A 684 -18.03 -18.98 -29.17
N GLY A 685 -18.52 -20.05 -28.54
CA GLY A 685 -19.40 -21.02 -29.19
C GLY A 685 -18.67 -21.93 -30.18
N VAL A 686 -17.36 -22.17 -29.99
CA VAL A 686 -16.58 -23.07 -30.84
C VAL A 686 -17.00 -24.52 -30.58
N THR A 687 -17.41 -25.24 -31.62
CA THR A 687 -17.77 -26.66 -31.53
C THR A 687 -16.77 -27.57 -32.24
N GLU A 688 -17.03 -28.88 -32.27
CA GLU A 688 -16.24 -29.85 -33.03
C GLU A 688 -16.12 -29.53 -34.53
N GLU A 689 -17.10 -28.87 -35.14
CA GLU A 689 -17.08 -28.49 -36.55
C GLU A 689 -16.06 -27.37 -36.82
N GLY A 690 -15.98 -26.40 -35.91
CA GLY A 690 -14.98 -25.33 -35.99
C GLY A 690 -13.54 -25.85 -35.88
N CYS A 691 -13.35 -26.97 -35.17
CA CYS A 691 -12.04 -27.59 -34.96
C CYS A 691 -11.40 -28.13 -36.25
N ASP A 692 -12.19 -28.51 -37.27
CA ASP A 692 -11.64 -28.91 -38.58
C ASP A 692 -10.97 -27.73 -39.30
N SER A 693 -11.63 -26.58 -39.28
CA SER A 693 -11.11 -25.36 -39.89
C SER A 693 -9.86 -24.86 -39.18
N LEU A 694 -9.84 -24.97 -37.85
CA LEU A 694 -8.68 -24.66 -37.02
C LEU A 694 -7.52 -25.63 -37.27
N ALA A 695 -7.76 -26.95 -37.25
CA ALA A 695 -6.73 -27.94 -37.53
C ALA A 695 -6.10 -27.68 -38.91
N SER A 696 -6.94 -27.40 -39.91
CA SER A 696 -6.49 -27.01 -41.25
C SER A 696 -5.65 -25.73 -41.26
N ALA A 697 -5.93 -24.76 -40.38
CA ALA A 697 -5.13 -23.55 -40.25
C ALA A 697 -3.77 -23.83 -39.61
N LEU A 698 -3.72 -24.63 -38.54
CA LEU A 698 -2.50 -25.03 -37.85
C LEU A 698 -1.57 -25.88 -38.71
N MET A 699 -2.12 -26.64 -39.66
CA MET A 699 -1.33 -27.39 -40.65
C MET A 699 -0.72 -26.50 -41.74
N SER A 700 -1.13 -25.24 -41.85
CA SER A 700 -0.58 -24.32 -42.86
C SER A 700 0.77 -23.77 -42.42
N ASN A 701 1.76 -23.80 -43.33
CA ASN A 701 3.10 -23.25 -43.08
C ASN A 701 3.10 -21.74 -42.80
N SER A 702 2.06 -21.04 -43.26
CA SER A 702 1.82 -19.61 -43.03
C SER A 702 1.31 -19.28 -41.62
N CYS A 703 0.89 -20.27 -40.83
CA CYS A 703 0.37 -20.00 -39.50
C CYS A 703 1.52 -19.53 -38.57
N HIS A 704 1.33 -18.39 -37.91
CA HIS A 704 2.28 -17.80 -36.95
C HIS A 704 1.83 -17.96 -35.49
N LEU A 705 0.70 -18.64 -35.27
CA LEU A 705 0.06 -18.73 -33.96
C LEU A 705 0.95 -19.48 -32.96
N ARG A 706 1.21 -18.84 -31.82
CA ARG A 706 1.97 -19.35 -30.68
C ARG A 706 1.08 -19.55 -29.45
N GLU A 707 0.05 -18.72 -29.26
CA GLU A 707 -0.91 -18.82 -28.16
C GLU A 707 -2.34 -18.97 -28.71
N LEU A 708 -3.04 -20.00 -28.26
CA LEU A 708 -4.44 -20.23 -28.57
C LEU A 708 -5.22 -20.55 -27.30
N ASP A 709 -6.23 -19.73 -27.02
CA ASP A 709 -7.17 -19.97 -25.92
C ASP A 709 -8.55 -20.30 -26.48
N LEU A 710 -8.98 -21.54 -26.28
CA LEU A 710 -10.30 -22.06 -26.63
C LEU A 710 -11.10 -22.46 -25.40
N SER A 711 -10.70 -21.99 -24.21
CA SER A 711 -11.35 -22.35 -22.95
C SER A 711 -12.86 -22.08 -23.02
N ASN A 712 -13.64 -22.88 -22.30
CA ASN A 712 -15.09 -22.71 -22.19
C ASN A 712 -15.86 -22.80 -23.51
N ASN A 713 -15.34 -23.57 -24.45
CA ASN A 713 -16.05 -23.96 -25.66
C ASN A 713 -16.32 -25.46 -25.62
N ASP A 714 -17.50 -25.88 -26.07
CA ASP A 714 -17.95 -27.27 -25.97
C ASP A 714 -17.39 -28.12 -27.15
N LEU A 715 -16.06 -28.27 -27.19
CA LEU A 715 -15.34 -29.02 -28.23
C LEU A 715 -15.57 -30.52 -28.13
N GLY A 716 -15.57 -31.06 -26.91
CA GLY A 716 -15.61 -32.50 -26.65
C GLY A 716 -14.39 -33.28 -27.16
N ASN A 717 -14.40 -34.61 -26.96
CA ASN A 717 -13.32 -35.49 -27.42
C ASN A 717 -13.11 -35.43 -28.94
N SER A 718 -14.19 -35.34 -29.72
CA SER A 718 -14.18 -35.27 -31.18
C SER A 718 -13.51 -34.00 -31.69
N GLY A 719 -13.86 -32.84 -31.13
CA GLY A 719 -13.21 -31.56 -31.44
C GLY A 719 -11.72 -31.58 -31.09
N VAL A 720 -11.37 -32.08 -29.90
CA VAL A 720 -9.96 -32.23 -29.49
C VAL A 720 -9.20 -33.19 -30.39
N LYS A 721 -9.82 -34.29 -30.84
CA LYS A 721 -9.21 -35.24 -31.77
C LYS A 721 -8.91 -34.59 -33.13
N ARG A 722 -9.85 -33.77 -33.66
CA ARG A 722 -9.64 -33.00 -34.88
C ARG A 722 -8.51 -31.98 -34.70
N LEU A 723 -8.53 -31.21 -33.62
CA LEU A 723 -7.48 -30.26 -33.26
C LEU A 723 -6.10 -30.94 -33.16
N SER A 724 -6.05 -32.11 -32.53
CA SER A 724 -4.84 -32.93 -32.35
C SER A 724 -4.18 -33.29 -33.69
N SER A 725 -4.96 -33.47 -34.76
CA SER A 725 -4.41 -33.71 -36.10
C SER A 725 -3.60 -32.52 -36.64
N GLY A 726 -4.01 -31.29 -36.32
CA GLY A 726 -3.27 -30.08 -36.65
C GLY A 726 -2.05 -29.85 -35.75
N LEU A 727 -2.19 -30.14 -34.45
CA LEU A 727 -1.09 -30.05 -33.49
C LEU A 727 0.04 -31.04 -33.80
N GLY A 728 -0.29 -32.22 -34.32
CA GLY A 728 0.68 -33.23 -34.72
C GLY A 728 1.49 -32.88 -35.98
N ASN A 729 1.23 -31.73 -36.60
CA ASN A 729 1.94 -31.28 -37.79
C ASN A 729 3.32 -30.71 -37.41
N PRO A 730 4.43 -31.14 -38.04
CA PRO A 730 5.78 -30.64 -37.77
C PRO A 730 5.98 -29.13 -37.95
N HIS A 731 5.09 -28.46 -38.69
CA HIS A 731 5.12 -27.02 -38.92
C HIS A 731 4.25 -26.22 -37.94
N CYS A 732 3.51 -26.88 -37.05
CA CYS A 732 2.71 -26.21 -36.03
C CYS A 732 3.64 -25.50 -35.03
N LYS A 733 3.52 -24.18 -34.92
CA LYS A 733 4.37 -23.34 -34.05
C LYS A 733 3.75 -23.07 -32.67
N LEU A 734 2.63 -23.71 -32.36
CA LEU A 734 1.85 -23.42 -31.16
C LEU A 734 2.66 -23.79 -29.90
N GLU A 735 2.79 -22.84 -28.98
CA GLU A 735 3.54 -22.98 -27.72
C GLU A 735 2.60 -23.06 -26.52
N THR A 736 1.44 -22.40 -26.57
CA THR A 736 0.45 -22.38 -25.50
C THR A 736 -0.92 -22.73 -26.04
N LEU A 737 -1.54 -23.74 -25.43
CA LEU A 737 -2.90 -24.18 -25.74
C LEU A 737 -3.71 -24.24 -24.46
N ARG A 738 -4.79 -23.47 -24.40
CA ARG A 738 -5.76 -23.54 -23.30
C ARG A 738 -7.07 -24.14 -23.78
N LEU A 739 -7.43 -25.25 -23.16
CA LEU A 739 -8.65 -26.04 -23.40
C LEU A 739 -9.42 -26.20 -22.08
N SER A 740 -9.31 -25.22 -21.18
CA SER A 740 -9.93 -25.29 -19.86
C SER A 740 -11.46 -25.30 -19.99
N GLY A 741 -12.16 -26.24 -19.37
CA GLY A 741 -13.62 -26.32 -19.47
C GLY A 741 -14.15 -26.66 -20.87
N CYS A 742 -13.47 -27.53 -21.63
CA CYS A 742 -13.81 -27.90 -23.01
C CYS A 742 -14.50 -29.27 -23.17
N LEU A 743 -14.97 -29.88 -22.07
CA LEU A 743 -15.60 -31.20 -22.05
C LEU A 743 -14.66 -32.33 -22.51
N VAL A 744 -13.38 -32.21 -22.17
CA VAL A 744 -12.35 -33.19 -22.55
C VAL A 744 -12.32 -34.34 -21.55
N THR A 745 -12.33 -35.58 -22.04
CA THR A 745 -12.21 -36.79 -21.22
C THR A 745 -10.90 -37.54 -21.50
N GLU A 746 -10.73 -38.72 -20.90
CA GLU A 746 -9.57 -39.59 -21.15
C GLU A 746 -9.29 -39.84 -22.65
N GLU A 747 -10.34 -39.97 -23.47
CA GLU A 747 -10.22 -40.18 -24.93
C GLU A 747 -9.64 -38.94 -25.64
N GLY A 748 -10.09 -37.74 -25.27
CA GLY A 748 -9.54 -36.50 -25.79
C GLY A 748 -8.09 -36.30 -25.36
N CYS A 749 -7.76 -36.61 -24.10
CA CYS A 749 -6.39 -36.60 -23.61
C CYS A 749 -5.49 -37.58 -24.37
N ALA A 750 -5.97 -38.79 -24.69
CA ALA A 750 -5.21 -39.75 -25.49
C ALA A 750 -4.89 -39.21 -26.90
N SER A 751 -5.82 -38.47 -27.50
CA SER A 751 -5.60 -37.81 -28.80
C SER A 751 -4.52 -36.72 -28.70
N LEU A 752 -4.56 -35.89 -27.65
CA LEU A 752 -3.53 -34.88 -27.40
C LEU A 752 -2.15 -35.51 -27.18
N VAL A 753 -2.06 -36.56 -26.36
CA VAL A 753 -0.82 -37.31 -26.13
C VAL A 753 -0.25 -37.85 -27.44
N SER A 754 -1.10 -38.37 -28.33
CA SER A 754 -0.67 -38.83 -29.65
C SER A 754 -0.09 -37.71 -30.50
N ALA A 755 -0.69 -36.51 -30.47
CA ALA A 755 -0.18 -35.35 -31.18
C ALA A 755 1.14 -34.84 -30.58
N LEU A 756 1.26 -34.79 -29.25
CA LEU A 756 2.45 -34.30 -28.56
C LEU A 756 3.67 -35.22 -28.70
N LYS A 757 3.44 -36.51 -28.98
CA LYS A 757 4.51 -37.45 -29.37
C LYS A 757 5.08 -37.19 -30.77
N SER A 758 4.41 -36.39 -31.60
CA SER A 758 4.99 -35.97 -32.90
C SER A 758 6.23 -35.10 -32.65
N ASN A 759 7.25 -35.27 -33.49
CA ASN A 759 8.51 -34.54 -33.35
C ASN A 759 8.77 -33.70 -34.62
N PRO A 760 8.93 -32.36 -34.52
CA PRO A 760 8.93 -31.57 -33.28
C PRO A 760 7.52 -31.14 -32.84
N SER A 761 7.20 -31.33 -31.56
CA SER A 761 6.14 -30.60 -30.86
C SER A 761 6.72 -29.29 -30.30
N HIS A 762 6.07 -28.16 -30.56
CA HIS A 762 6.47 -26.85 -30.03
C HIS A 762 5.74 -26.47 -28.74
N LEU A 763 4.78 -27.28 -28.29
CA LEU A 763 3.90 -26.94 -27.17
C LEU A 763 4.67 -26.98 -25.84
N LYS A 764 4.60 -25.88 -25.10
CA LYS A 764 5.22 -25.65 -23.79
C LYS A 764 4.22 -25.54 -22.65
N GLU A 765 3.01 -25.03 -22.92
CA GLU A 765 1.95 -24.89 -21.93
C GLU A 765 0.65 -25.51 -22.44
N LEU A 766 0.08 -26.41 -21.65
CA LEU A 766 -1.22 -27.02 -21.89
C LEU A 766 -2.10 -26.87 -20.64
N ASP A 767 -3.21 -26.15 -20.79
CA ASP A 767 -4.21 -26.01 -19.73
C ASP A 767 -5.45 -26.85 -20.07
N LEU A 768 -5.68 -27.90 -19.29
CA LEU A 768 -6.83 -28.80 -19.32
C LEU A 768 -7.65 -28.71 -18.02
N SER A 769 -7.47 -27.66 -17.20
CA SER A 769 -8.28 -27.45 -16.00
C SER A 769 -9.78 -27.46 -16.29
N TYR A 770 -10.59 -27.82 -15.30
CA TYR A 770 -12.05 -27.91 -15.41
C TYR A 770 -12.54 -28.85 -16.53
N ASN A 771 -11.76 -29.89 -16.85
CA ASN A 771 -12.19 -31.01 -17.68
C ASN A 771 -12.30 -32.28 -16.82
N HIS A 772 -12.43 -33.44 -17.48
CA HIS A 772 -12.46 -34.75 -16.83
C HIS A 772 -11.43 -35.71 -17.46
N PRO A 773 -10.12 -35.41 -17.37
CA PRO A 773 -9.07 -36.19 -18.04
C PRO A 773 -8.98 -37.65 -17.57
N GLY A 774 -9.59 -37.98 -16.42
CA GLY A 774 -9.57 -39.27 -15.74
C GLY A 774 -8.16 -39.75 -15.37
N ASP A 775 -8.08 -40.88 -14.66
CA ASP A 775 -6.80 -41.40 -14.17
C ASP A 775 -5.87 -41.77 -15.32
N LEU A 776 -6.42 -42.29 -16.43
CA LEU A 776 -5.62 -42.67 -17.59
C LEU A 776 -5.04 -41.45 -18.30
N GLY A 777 -5.85 -40.41 -18.55
CA GLY A 777 -5.40 -39.19 -19.22
C GLY A 777 -4.36 -38.44 -18.39
N VAL A 778 -4.59 -38.31 -17.07
CA VAL A 778 -3.64 -37.71 -16.13
C VAL A 778 -2.31 -38.47 -16.17
N ARG A 779 -2.34 -39.79 -16.11
CA ARG A 779 -1.12 -40.62 -16.16
C ARG A 779 -0.37 -40.46 -17.49
N LEU A 780 -1.07 -40.47 -18.62
CA LEU A 780 -0.44 -40.37 -19.94
C LEU A 780 0.21 -39.00 -20.18
N LEU A 781 -0.46 -37.92 -19.79
CA LEU A 781 0.07 -36.56 -19.93
C LEU A 781 1.21 -36.29 -18.95
N SER A 782 1.10 -36.78 -17.71
CA SER A 782 2.17 -36.65 -16.71
C SER A 782 3.43 -37.42 -17.12
N ALA A 783 3.28 -38.65 -17.64
CA ALA A 783 4.40 -39.44 -18.13
C ALA A 783 5.12 -38.77 -19.30
N GLY A 784 4.42 -37.97 -20.11
CA GLY A 784 5.04 -37.22 -21.18
C GLY A 784 5.91 -36.06 -20.70
N LEU A 785 5.66 -35.48 -19.51
CA LEU A 785 6.56 -34.48 -18.92
C LEU A 785 7.94 -35.05 -18.56
N GLU A 786 8.04 -36.37 -18.38
CA GLU A 786 9.30 -37.08 -18.14
C GLU A 786 10.02 -37.46 -19.45
N ASP A 787 9.35 -37.36 -20.61
CA ASP A 787 9.95 -37.68 -21.91
C ASP A 787 10.84 -36.53 -22.40
N PRO A 788 12.14 -36.74 -22.63
CA PRO A 788 13.06 -35.68 -23.08
C PRO A 788 12.73 -35.13 -24.47
N HIS A 789 11.86 -35.78 -25.24
CA HIS A 789 11.40 -35.30 -26.54
C HIS A 789 10.17 -34.40 -26.43
N TRP A 790 9.53 -34.32 -25.27
CA TRP A 790 8.47 -33.35 -25.00
C TRP A 790 9.08 -32.01 -24.60
N ARG A 791 8.49 -30.93 -25.11
CA ARG A 791 8.84 -29.55 -24.73
C ARG A 791 7.85 -28.94 -23.74
N LEU A 792 6.89 -29.72 -23.28
CA LEU A 792 5.84 -29.28 -22.37
C LEU A 792 6.45 -29.00 -20.99
N GLU A 793 6.42 -27.73 -20.59
CA GLU A 793 6.98 -27.23 -19.32
C GLU A 793 5.88 -27.03 -18.27
N LYS A 794 4.66 -26.70 -18.71
CA LYS A 794 3.51 -26.43 -17.84
C LYS A 794 2.30 -27.24 -18.29
N LEU A 795 1.75 -27.98 -17.34
CA LEU A 795 0.52 -28.76 -17.52
C LEU A 795 -0.42 -28.47 -16.36
N ASN A 796 -1.60 -27.92 -16.65
CA ASN A 796 -2.66 -27.74 -15.66
C ASN A 796 -3.79 -28.74 -15.95
N MET A 797 -4.18 -29.54 -14.95
CA MET A 797 -5.23 -30.57 -15.06
C MET A 797 -6.18 -30.56 -13.86
N ASP A 798 -6.32 -29.42 -13.17
CA ASP A 798 -7.23 -29.32 -12.02
C ASP A 798 -8.65 -29.77 -12.39
N ASN A 799 -9.16 -30.83 -11.76
CA ASN A 799 -10.39 -31.51 -12.14
C ASN A 799 -11.46 -31.39 -11.04
N GLY A 800 -12.40 -30.45 -11.21
CA GLY A 800 -13.58 -30.26 -10.35
C GLY A 800 -14.61 -31.41 -10.26
N GLY A 801 -14.29 -32.65 -10.65
CA GLY A 801 -15.20 -33.81 -10.57
C GLY A 801 -16.12 -34.00 -11.79
N GLU A 802 -17.20 -34.78 -11.62
CA GLU A 802 -18.14 -35.14 -12.71
C GLU A 802 -18.95 -33.93 -13.22
N CYS A 803 -19.15 -32.88 -12.42
CA CYS A 803 -19.92 -31.70 -12.81
C CYS A 803 -19.32 -30.98 -14.03
N ASN A 804 -18.00 -31.07 -14.24
CA ASN A 804 -17.29 -30.50 -15.39
C ASN A 804 -17.71 -31.08 -16.75
N LEU A 805 -18.45 -32.20 -16.78
CA LEU A 805 -18.99 -32.79 -18.01
C LEU A 805 -20.31 -32.15 -18.48
N LYS A 806 -20.92 -31.27 -17.68
CA LYS A 806 -22.11 -30.50 -18.08
C LYS A 806 -21.72 -29.44 -19.12
N SER A 807 -22.62 -29.07 -20.03
CA SER A 807 -22.37 -28.00 -21.01
C SER A 807 -22.54 -26.60 -20.39
N GLY A 808 -21.96 -25.59 -21.04
CA GLY A 808 -22.10 -24.19 -20.63
C GLY A 808 -21.62 -23.89 -19.21
N LEU A 809 -22.20 -22.88 -18.56
CA LEU A 809 -21.77 -22.43 -17.22
C LEU A 809 -22.06 -23.45 -16.10
N LYS A 810 -23.01 -24.37 -16.31
CA LYS A 810 -23.34 -25.42 -15.34
C LYS A 810 -22.19 -26.40 -15.07
N LYS A 811 -21.16 -26.42 -15.92
CA LYS A 811 -19.92 -27.17 -15.68
C LYS A 811 -19.13 -26.69 -14.47
N TYR A 812 -19.37 -25.44 -14.07
CA TYR A 812 -18.76 -24.81 -12.90
C TYR A 812 -19.67 -24.82 -11.68
N ALA A 813 -20.75 -25.62 -11.69
CA ALA A 813 -21.72 -25.67 -10.61
C ALA A 813 -21.03 -25.90 -9.26
N CYS A 814 -21.29 -25.02 -8.31
CA CYS A 814 -20.85 -25.17 -6.93
C CYS A 814 -22.04 -25.20 -5.97
N ASP A 815 -21.96 -26.07 -4.97
CA ASP A 815 -22.93 -26.10 -3.88
C ASP A 815 -22.53 -25.07 -2.81
N LEU A 816 -23.48 -24.21 -2.48
CA LEU A 816 -23.31 -23.14 -1.50
C LEU A 816 -24.24 -23.37 -0.31
N THR A 817 -23.80 -22.95 0.87
CA THR A 817 -24.62 -22.96 2.09
C THR A 817 -24.53 -21.61 2.79
N LEU A 818 -25.69 -21.10 3.23
CA LEU A 818 -25.80 -19.86 3.98
C LEU A 818 -25.22 -20.05 5.39
N ASP A 819 -24.46 -19.06 5.84
CA ASP A 819 -23.82 -19.09 7.16
C ASP A 819 -24.77 -18.54 8.24
N PRO A 820 -25.27 -19.38 9.17
CA PRO A 820 -26.14 -18.94 10.26
C PRO A 820 -25.46 -17.96 11.21
N ASN A 821 -24.13 -17.93 11.29
CA ASN A 821 -23.38 -17.00 12.14
C ASN A 821 -23.33 -15.58 11.55
N THR A 822 -23.56 -15.45 10.24
CA THR A 822 -23.60 -14.14 9.56
C THR A 822 -25.02 -13.59 9.45
N ALA A 823 -26.04 -14.46 9.39
CA ALA A 823 -27.41 -14.09 9.11
C ALA A 823 -27.97 -13.02 10.06
N PHE A 824 -28.60 -11.99 9.49
CA PHE A 824 -29.31 -10.96 10.25
C PHE A 824 -30.36 -11.56 11.19
N ARG A 825 -30.60 -10.94 12.35
CA ARG A 825 -31.44 -11.50 13.43
C ARG A 825 -32.89 -11.82 13.02
N ALA A 826 -33.43 -11.10 12.03
CA ALA A 826 -34.78 -11.33 11.50
C ALA A 826 -34.82 -12.27 10.28
N PHE A 827 -33.74 -13.00 10.00
CA PHE A 827 -33.70 -14.03 8.98
C PHE A 827 -33.94 -15.39 9.59
N SER A 828 -34.62 -16.27 8.85
CA SER A 828 -34.77 -17.68 9.17
C SER A 828 -34.13 -18.49 8.06
N LEU A 829 -33.16 -19.34 8.42
CA LEU A 829 -32.53 -20.27 7.49
C LEU A 829 -33.24 -21.63 7.53
N SER A 830 -33.54 -22.17 6.35
CA SER A 830 -34.24 -23.45 6.17
C SER A 830 -33.63 -24.25 5.02
N GLU A 831 -34.19 -25.44 4.76
CA GLU A 831 -33.74 -26.35 3.68
C GLU A 831 -32.24 -26.70 3.76
N GLY A 832 -31.74 -26.95 4.97
CA GLY A 832 -30.32 -27.23 5.21
C GLY A 832 -29.42 -26.01 4.97
N ASN A 833 -29.87 -24.83 5.39
CA ASN A 833 -29.22 -23.53 5.18
C ASN A 833 -29.06 -23.15 3.69
N ARG A 834 -29.99 -23.58 2.84
CA ARG A 834 -30.00 -23.18 1.42
C ARG A 834 -31.04 -22.13 1.12
N LYS A 835 -31.99 -21.90 2.03
CA LYS A 835 -33.03 -20.90 1.90
C LYS A 835 -32.99 -19.93 3.05
N VAL A 836 -33.02 -18.64 2.75
CA VAL A 836 -33.24 -17.56 3.72
C VAL A 836 -34.60 -16.93 3.47
N THR A 837 -35.40 -16.84 4.52
CA THR A 837 -36.64 -16.06 4.54
C THR A 837 -36.48 -14.92 5.53
N ARG A 838 -37.04 -13.76 5.19
CA ARG A 838 -37.20 -12.69 6.17
C ARG A 838 -38.54 -12.87 6.89
N GLU A 839 -38.48 -13.29 8.16
CA GLU A 839 -39.65 -13.42 9.03
C GLU A 839 -39.37 -12.64 10.32
N ILE A 840 -40.28 -11.73 10.67
CA ILE A 840 -40.21 -11.01 11.94
C ILE A 840 -40.61 -12.00 13.03
N VAL A 841 -39.62 -12.65 13.65
CA VAL A 841 -39.83 -13.60 14.76
C VAL A 841 -39.32 -12.97 16.04
N THR A 842 -40.19 -12.94 17.06
CA THR A 842 -39.87 -12.56 18.44
C THR A 842 -40.14 -13.76 19.35
N PRO A 843 -39.16 -14.23 20.16
CA PRO A 843 -37.77 -13.73 20.31
C PRO A 843 -36.84 -14.08 19.12
N PRO A 844 -35.67 -13.41 18.99
CA PRO A 844 -34.74 -13.62 17.88
C PRO A 844 -34.26 -15.08 17.78
N LEU A 845 -34.23 -15.60 16.54
CA LEU A 845 -33.94 -17.00 16.22
C LEU A 845 -32.50 -17.45 16.54
N TYR A 846 -31.56 -16.51 16.65
CA TYR A 846 -30.13 -16.80 16.79
C TYR A 846 -29.48 -15.99 17.91
N LEU A 847 -28.54 -16.61 18.64
CA LEU A 847 -27.65 -15.94 19.60
C LEU A 847 -26.69 -14.97 18.89
N ASP A 848 -26.25 -13.95 19.61
CA ASP A 848 -25.30 -12.97 19.08
C ASP A 848 -23.94 -13.60 18.76
N HIS A 849 -23.35 -13.15 17.65
CA HIS A 849 -22.10 -13.66 17.12
C HIS A 849 -21.30 -12.49 16.50
N PRO A 850 -19.97 -12.40 16.69
CA PRO A 850 -19.17 -11.25 16.21
C PRO A 850 -19.25 -11.02 14.69
N GLU A 851 -19.45 -12.11 13.94
CA GLU A 851 -19.57 -12.11 12.48
C GLU A 851 -21.00 -11.80 11.96
N ARG A 852 -21.97 -11.52 12.85
CA ARG A 852 -23.37 -11.32 12.47
C ARG A 852 -23.61 -9.93 11.87
N PHE A 853 -24.42 -9.85 10.81
CA PHE A 853 -24.91 -8.56 10.33
C PHE A 853 -25.95 -8.00 11.31
N ILE A 854 -25.73 -6.78 11.80
CA ILE A 854 -26.55 -6.18 12.88
C ILE A 854 -27.48 -5.09 12.37
N ASN A 855 -27.08 -4.33 11.35
CA ASN A 855 -27.80 -3.11 10.91
C ASN A 855 -28.64 -3.31 9.64
N TYR A 856 -28.27 -4.26 8.78
CA TYR A 856 -28.94 -4.52 7.50
C TYR A 856 -29.30 -5.99 7.38
N GLY A 857 -30.45 -6.28 6.74
CA GLY A 857 -30.89 -7.63 6.42
C GLY A 857 -29.96 -8.30 5.40
N GLN A 858 -28.86 -8.88 5.89
CA GLN A 858 -27.82 -9.51 5.08
C GLN A 858 -27.47 -10.92 5.60
N VAL A 859 -27.02 -11.78 4.69
CA VAL A 859 -26.48 -13.10 5.00
C VAL A 859 -25.42 -13.47 3.96
N MET A 860 -24.36 -14.13 4.41
CA MET A 860 -23.26 -14.60 3.58
C MET A 860 -23.26 -16.13 3.47
N CYS A 861 -22.67 -16.69 2.43
CA CYS A 861 -22.38 -18.12 2.35
C CYS A 861 -21.10 -18.47 3.11
N THR A 862 -20.99 -19.72 3.56
CA THR A 862 -19.81 -20.23 4.27
C THR A 862 -18.59 -20.42 3.36
N GLN A 863 -18.80 -20.72 2.08
CA GLN A 863 -17.76 -21.05 1.12
C GLN A 863 -17.12 -19.77 0.54
N GLY A 864 -15.79 -19.67 0.64
CA GLY A 864 -14.99 -18.69 -0.10
C GLY A 864 -14.60 -19.25 -1.46
N LEU A 865 -14.87 -18.49 -2.52
CA LEU A 865 -14.67 -18.91 -3.91
C LEU A 865 -13.42 -18.24 -4.50
N SER A 866 -12.47 -19.04 -4.97
CA SER A 866 -11.20 -18.60 -5.58
C SER A 866 -10.91 -19.21 -6.96
N GLY A 867 -11.83 -20.01 -7.49
CA GLY A 867 -11.75 -20.64 -8.81
C GLY A 867 -12.84 -20.16 -9.76
N ARG A 868 -13.15 -20.98 -10.77
CA ARG A 868 -14.35 -20.81 -11.59
C ARG A 868 -15.54 -21.46 -10.92
N CYS A 869 -16.58 -20.69 -10.64
CA CYS A 869 -17.76 -21.12 -9.90
C CYS A 869 -19.03 -20.57 -10.53
N TYR A 870 -20.07 -21.39 -10.59
CA TYR A 870 -21.38 -21.02 -11.06
C TYR A 870 -22.45 -21.48 -10.06
N TRP A 871 -23.34 -20.59 -9.68
CA TRP A 871 -24.49 -20.94 -8.84
C TRP A 871 -25.74 -20.20 -9.32
N GLU A 872 -26.89 -20.78 -8.99
CA GLU A 872 -28.20 -20.24 -9.33
C GLU A 872 -28.95 -19.92 -8.05
N VAL A 873 -29.61 -18.77 -8.03
CA VAL A 873 -30.44 -18.33 -6.91
C VAL A 873 -31.85 -18.06 -7.42
N GLU A 874 -32.83 -18.52 -6.66
CA GLU A 874 -34.24 -18.26 -6.89
C GLU A 874 -34.72 -17.23 -5.86
N ILE A 875 -35.21 -16.11 -6.36
CA ILE A 875 -35.78 -15.02 -5.57
C ILE A 875 -37.29 -15.19 -5.57
N SER A 876 -37.92 -15.04 -4.40
CA SER A 876 -39.37 -15.03 -4.27
C SER A 876 -39.82 -13.89 -3.38
N GLY A 877 -40.63 -12.98 -3.95
CA GLY A 877 -41.14 -11.78 -3.28
C GLY A 877 -40.11 -10.64 -3.15
N GLY A 878 -40.56 -9.41 -3.37
CA GLY A 878 -39.82 -8.16 -3.11
C GLY A 878 -38.46 -8.01 -3.80
N ILE A 879 -37.66 -7.09 -3.28
CA ILE A 879 -36.35 -6.69 -3.82
C ILE A 879 -35.23 -7.41 -3.06
N VAL A 880 -34.29 -7.98 -3.80
CA VAL A 880 -33.09 -8.63 -3.28
C VAL A 880 -31.85 -8.09 -4.00
N GLU A 881 -30.82 -7.84 -3.22
CA GLU A 881 -29.48 -7.59 -3.74
C GLU A 881 -28.66 -8.88 -3.68
N ILE A 882 -28.23 -9.34 -4.86
CA ILE A 882 -27.36 -10.51 -5.01
C ILE A 882 -25.95 -10.01 -5.21
N ALA A 883 -25.03 -10.48 -4.39
CA ALA A 883 -23.67 -9.99 -4.40
C ALA A 883 -22.63 -11.06 -4.11
N VAL A 884 -21.38 -10.68 -4.31
CA VAL A 884 -20.19 -11.36 -3.79
C VAL A 884 -19.32 -10.33 -3.10
N ALA A 885 -18.69 -10.70 -1.99
CA ALA A 885 -17.86 -9.80 -1.20
C ALA A 885 -16.62 -10.51 -0.67
N TYR A 886 -15.57 -9.75 -0.33
CA TYR A 886 -14.50 -10.27 0.51
C TYR A 886 -15.02 -10.54 1.93
N LYS A 887 -14.37 -11.48 2.63
CA LYS A 887 -14.77 -11.90 3.99
C LYS A 887 -14.81 -10.72 4.97
N GLY A 888 -13.89 -9.77 4.81
CA GLY A 888 -13.73 -8.59 5.66
C GLY A 888 -14.72 -7.44 5.40
N ILE A 889 -15.86 -7.69 4.76
CA ILE A 889 -16.94 -6.69 4.66
C ILE A 889 -17.43 -6.30 6.06
N ILE A 890 -17.67 -5.00 6.28
CA ILE A 890 -18.07 -4.45 7.58
C ILE A 890 -19.48 -4.94 7.92
N ARG A 891 -19.72 -5.36 9.19
CA ARG A 891 -20.99 -6.00 9.61
C ARG A 891 -21.77 -5.28 10.71
N ASN A 892 -21.09 -4.40 11.47
CA ASN A 892 -21.59 -3.83 12.72
C ASN A 892 -21.55 -2.28 12.82
N ARG A 893 -20.76 -1.58 12.00
CA ARG A 893 -20.70 -0.10 12.00
C ARG A 893 -21.64 0.48 10.95
N GLY A 894 -22.73 1.15 11.35
CA GLY A 894 -23.64 1.83 10.42
C GLY A 894 -22.88 2.89 9.61
N GLY A 895 -22.73 2.68 8.30
CA GLY A 895 -21.96 3.54 7.39
C GLY A 895 -21.86 2.97 5.97
N LYS A 896 -21.38 3.76 4.99
CA LYS A 896 -21.35 3.38 3.56
C LYS A 896 -20.67 2.03 3.27
N GLY A 897 -19.68 1.61 4.06
CA GLY A 897 -18.96 0.33 3.92
C GLY A 897 -19.72 -0.93 4.36
N THR A 898 -20.93 -0.81 4.89
CA THR A 898 -21.84 -1.95 5.16
C THR A 898 -22.83 -2.20 4.03
N VAL A 899 -22.94 -1.26 3.10
CA VAL A 899 -23.82 -1.36 1.93
C VAL A 899 -23.05 -2.06 0.81
N VAL A 900 -23.61 -3.18 0.37
CA VAL A 900 -23.04 -4.00 -0.69
C VAL A 900 -22.96 -3.20 -1.99
N GLY A 901 -21.84 -3.28 -2.69
CA GLY A 901 -21.60 -2.59 -3.96
C GLY A 901 -21.06 -1.15 -3.83
N CYS A 902 -20.85 -0.63 -2.62
CA CYS A 902 -20.45 0.77 -2.39
C CYS A 902 -19.00 0.97 -1.92
N ASP A 903 -18.26 -0.11 -1.61
CA ASP A 903 -16.99 -0.05 -0.87
C ASP A 903 -15.77 -0.62 -1.62
N GLY A 904 -15.96 -1.04 -2.88
CA GLY A 904 -14.90 -1.69 -3.66
C GLY A 904 -14.47 -3.06 -3.13
N LYS A 905 -15.13 -3.58 -2.08
CA LYS A 905 -14.93 -4.92 -1.50
C LYS A 905 -16.11 -5.85 -1.76
N SER A 906 -17.13 -5.37 -2.46
CA SER A 906 -18.31 -6.12 -2.82
C SER A 906 -18.90 -5.69 -4.18
N TRP A 907 -19.48 -6.65 -4.89
CA TRP A 907 -20.06 -6.44 -6.22
C TRP A 907 -21.44 -7.04 -6.28
N SER A 908 -22.42 -6.21 -6.60
CA SER A 908 -23.82 -6.56 -6.51
C SER A 908 -24.64 -6.23 -7.75
N ILE A 909 -25.79 -6.88 -7.84
CA ILE A 909 -26.93 -6.48 -8.65
C ILE A 909 -28.18 -6.47 -7.78
N CYS A 910 -29.05 -5.50 -8.04
CA CYS A 910 -30.38 -5.44 -7.44
C CYS A 910 -31.41 -6.07 -8.39
N ARG A 911 -32.29 -6.90 -7.85
CA ARG A 911 -33.34 -7.62 -8.57
C ARG A 911 -34.64 -7.61 -7.80
N ASP A 912 -35.75 -7.53 -8.53
CA ASP A 912 -37.11 -7.51 -7.99
C ASP A 912 -37.89 -8.74 -8.46
N GLY A 913 -38.81 -9.24 -7.63
CA GLY A 913 -39.81 -10.24 -8.01
C GLY A 913 -39.33 -11.70 -8.10
N ASN A 914 -40.20 -12.57 -8.61
CA ASN A 914 -39.96 -14.01 -8.78
C ASN A 914 -39.01 -14.28 -9.95
N ASN A 915 -37.71 -14.08 -9.70
CA ASN A 915 -36.66 -14.20 -10.70
C ASN A 915 -35.65 -15.26 -10.29
N LYS A 916 -35.14 -15.98 -11.30
CA LYS A 916 -34.01 -16.88 -11.14
C LYS A 916 -32.77 -16.22 -11.74
N VAL A 917 -31.69 -16.18 -10.97
CA VAL A 917 -30.45 -15.47 -11.35
C VAL A 917 -29.29 -16.45 -11.28
N GLY A 918 -28.49 -16.50 -12.34
CA GLY A 918 -27.23 -17.23 -12.37
C GLY A 918 -26.08 -16.28 -12.09
N VAL A 919 -25.10 -16.73 -11.31
CA VAL A 919 -23.87 -15.97 -11.04
C VAL A 919 -22.70 -16.83 -11.46
N TYR A 920 -21.84 -16.29 -12.31
CA TYR A 920 -20.59 -16.91 -12.73
C TYR A 920 -19.41 -16.08 -12.27
N LEU A 921 -18.52 -16.70 -11.51
CA LEU A 921 -17.25 -16.14 -11.08
C LEU A 921 -16.13 -16.89 -11.82
N ASP A 922 -15.29 -16.17 -12.55
CA ASP A 922 -13.99 -16.63 -13.03
C ASP A 922 -12.93 -15.84 -12.26
N TRP A 923 -12.63 -16.33 -11.05
CA TRP A 923 -11.74 -15.62 -10.13
C TRP A 923 -10.33 -15.39 -10.72
N PRO A 924 -9.67 -16.40 -11.35
CA PRO A 924 -8.34 -16.19 -11.96
C PRO A 924 -8.34 -15.17 -13.10
N ALA A 925 -9.42 -15.13 -13.90
CA ALA A 925 -9.57 -14.15 -14.98
C ALA A 925 -10.11 -12.80 -14.48
N GLY A 926 -10.35 -12.65 -13.17
CA GLY A 926 -10.90 -11.43 -12.60
C GLY A 926 -12.30 -11.09 -13.12
N THR A 927 -13.13 -12.07 -13.45
CA THR A 927 -14.42 -11.82 -14.10
C THR A 927 -15.57 -12.28 -13.23
N LEU A 928 -16.59 -11.43 -13.04
CA LEU A 928 -17.83 -11.76 -12.35
C LEU A 928 -19.01 -11.36 -13.22
N SER A 929 -19.87 -12.32 -13.54
CA SER A 929 -21.02 -12.12 -14.42
C SER A 929 -22.32 -12.58 -13.77
N PHE A 930 -23.36 -11.78 -13.94
CA PHE A 930 -24.71 -12.08 -13.48
C PHE A 930 -25.60 -12.32 -14.69
N TYR A 931 -26.49 -13.30 -14.59
CA TYR A 931 -27.39 -13.74 -15.66
C TYR A 931 -28.83 -13.82 -15.16
N SER A 932 -29.77 -13.38 -15.98
CA SER A 932 -31.19 -13.65 -15.79
C SER A 932 -31.48 -15.02 -16.40
N ILE A 933 -32.20 -15.88 -15.68
CA ILE A 933 -32.54 -17.22 -16.13
C ILE A 933 -34.03 -17.26 -16.46
N SER A 934 -34.36 -17.52 -17.73
CA SER A 934 -35.74 -17.73 -18.18
C SER A 934 -35.79 -18.94 -19.10
N SER A 935 -36.63 -19.93 -18.78
CA SER A 935 -36.75 -21.17 -19.56
C SER A 935 -35.38 -21.81 -19.88
N ASP A 936 -34.52 -21.92 -18.86
CA ASP A 936 -33.12 -22.39 -18.95
C ASP A 936 -32.18 -21.60 -19.88
N THR A 937 -32.62 -20.44 -20.40
CA THR A 937 -31.78 -19.53 -21.19
C THR A 937 -31.11 -18.51 -20.28
N LEU A 938 -29.79 -18.34 -20.42
CA LEU A 938 -29.00 -17.39 -19.64
C LEU A 938 -28.82 -16.07 -20.41
N THR A 939 -29.46 -15.01 -19.93
CA THR A 939 -29.29 -13.66 -20.49
C THR A 939 -28.40 -12.83 -19.57
N ARG A 940 -27.21 -12.41 -20.04
CA ARG A 940 -26.27 -11.64 -19.22
C ARG A 940 -26.85 -10.28 -18.82
N ILE A 941 -26.83 -10.01 -17.52
CA ILE A 941 -27.33 -8.79 -16.87
C ILE A 941 -26.20 -7.76 -16.74
N LYS A 942 -25.10 -8.17 -16.10
CA LYS A 942 -23.99 -7.29 -15.73
C LYS A 942 -22.73 -8.13 -15.62
N LYS A 943 -21.60 -7.54 -16.01
CA LYS A 943 -20.29 -8.14 -15.90
C LYS A 943 -19.33 -7.14 -15.28
N PHE A 944 -18.48 -7.62 -14.39
CA PHE A 944 -17.40 -6.89 -13.77
C PHE A 944 -16.08 -7.55 -14.20
N HIS A 945 -15.07 -6.73 -14.48
CA HIS A 945 -13.71 -7.20 -14.76
C HIS A 945 -12.73 -6.51 -13.81
N ILE A 946 -12.20 -7.27 -12.85
CA ILE A 946 -11.54 -6.79 -11.62
C ILE A 946 -10.50 -7.82 -11.20
N LYS A 947 -9.29 -7.38 -10.85
CA LYS A 947 -8.31 -8.27 -10.22
C LYS A 947 -8.75 -8.57 -8.78
N PHE A 948 -9.22 -9.78 -8.53
CA PHE A 948 -9.56 -10.22 -7.18
C PHE A 948 -8.27 -10.53 -6.39
N THR A 949 -8.26 -10.14 -5.12
CA THR A 949 -7.09 -10.28 -4.22
C THR A 949 -7.31 -11.33 -3.14
N GLU A 950 -8.56 -11.68 -2.86
CA GLU A 950 -8.97 -12.63 -1.82
C GLU A 950 -10.13 -13.51 -2.34
N PRO A 951 -10.41 -14.67 -1.71
CA PRO A 951 -11.61 -15.44 -2.01
C PRO A 951 -12.89 -14.62 -1.83
N LEU A 952 -13.86 -14.83 -2.72
CA LEU A 952 -15.15 -14.13 -2.71
C LEU A 952 -16.24 -15.00 -2.08
N TYR A 953 -17.07 -14.36 -1.26
CA TYR A 953 -18.17 -15.01 -0.57
C TYR A 953 -19.50 -14.50 -1.15
N PRO A 954 -20.36 -15.39 -1.67
CA PRO A 954 -21.72 -15.01 -2.06
C PRO A 954 -22.49 -14.42 -0.87
N LEU A 955 -23.15 -13.29 -1.11
CA LEU A 955 -23.84 -12.49 -0.11
C LEU A 955 -25.19 -12.03 -0.65
N PHE A 956 -26.20 -12.04 0.21
CA PHE A 956 -27.56 -11.65 -0.13
C PHE A 956 -28.06 -10.59 0.84
N LYS A 957 -28.63 -9.52 0.31
CA LYS A 957 -29.36 -8.52 1.10
C LYS A 957 -30.83 -8.56 0.74
N LEU A 958 -31.69 -8.77 1.74
CA LEU A 958 -33.14 -8.80 1.56
C LEU A 958 -33.72 -7.52 2.14
N TYR A 959 -34.53 -6.81 1.35
CA TYR A 959 -35.25 -5.61 1.80
C TYR A 959 -36.49 -5.97 2.65
N ASP A 960 -37.23 -4.97 3.11
CA ASP A 960 -38.41 -5.19 3.96
C ASP A 960 -39.53 -5.87 3.16
N GLY A 961 -40.29 -6.77 3.81
CA GLY A 961 -41.39 -7.53 3.22
C GLY A 961 -41.20 -9.06 3.29
N LYS A 962 -42.18 -9.81 2.78
CA LYS A 962 -42.14 -11.28 2.72
C LYS A 962 -41.28 -11.72 1.53
N ILE A 963 -39.96 -11.79 1.78
CA ILE A 963 -38.93 -12.06 0.78
C ILE A 963 -38.21 -13.36 1.15
N SER A 964 -37.86 -14.15 0.14
CA SER A 964 -36.97 -15.29 0.32
C SER A 964 -36.00 -15.45 -0.84
N VAL A 965 -34.83 -16.00 -0.52
CA VAL A 965 -33.79 -16.37 -1.48
C VAL A 965 -33.45 -17.83 -1.24
N THR A 966 -33.47 -18.63 -2.31
CA THR A 966 -33.14 -20.06 -2.27
C THR A 966 -31.95 -20.33 -3.20
N LEU A 967 -30.90 -20.95 -2.67
CA LEU A 967 -29.77 -21.48 -3.44
C LEU A 967 -30.21 -22.75 -4.16
N CYS A 968 -30.24 -22.74 -5.49
CA CYS A 968 -30.68 -23.88 -6.29
C CYS A 968 -29.65 -25.02 -6.23
N GLN A 969 -30.13 -26.26 -6.34
CA GLN A 969 -29.28 -27.46 -6.44
C GLN A 969 -29.01 -27.73 -7.92
N MET A 970 -27.78 -28.08 -8.29
CA MET A 970 -27.39 -28.16 -9.69
C MET A 970 -26.76 -29.47 -10.16
#